data_AF-A0A5P1A1J4-F1
#
_entry.id   AF-A0A5P1A1J4-F1
#
_cell.length_a   1.000
_cell.length_b   1.000
_cell.length_c   1.000
_cell.angle_alpha   90.00
_cell.angle_beta   90.00
_cell.angle_gamma   90.00
#
_symmetry.space_group_name_H-M   'P 1'
#
loop_
_entity.id
_entity.type
_entity.pdbx_description
1 polymer ?
#
loop_
_entity_poly.entity_id
_entity_poly.type
_entity_poly.pdbx_seq_one_letter_code
_entity_poly.pdbx_strand_id
1 'polypeptide(L)'
;FVQTISIIVIKMAPKKGVKIESKQSARDVLETIAIGIYNQEKEKVYPYESDLIGKLSKAEFADVLFKSHDGKVRPGPEYFSQLDYRYHTNNTIYSGDERNPCYGRQGKRFDEVQKFECGNDKIIGNSDKYGSCAPPRRRHMCDQNLEFLDNAHTDDTDDLLGNVLVTAKYEGESIIDNLPNSETSNICTVLARTFADIGDIVRGKDMFKPNDKDAVRHGLKVVFKKIYDKLSPKVQEHYKDVDGSGNYYKLREAWWNVNRKQIWDALTYTAGDDAKYFIQLGNNEKIFEEHKCGNNQGSVPTYLDYVPQYLRWFDEWAEEFCRKRNIKLKNVKDACRDEEKGKYCGRNGYDCTQINRKETLPRGSKCTDCWAKCKLYEIWLDNQQEEFKKQKEMYKKEINGTNVSQDSKNNNINNKYYKDFYDKLKDENYKTVDKFINLLNEGKYCKNQKTEEENIDFKRTGEEEGTFYRSKYCQVCPFCGVECRDNKCTPKQEKYPNCENNKAYIPPKNAKPTKINVLYSGDEQGGIIKKLSKFCNDPTNYNGKNYENWQCHYKRNEDIKCHMTNLKQKVPKHRGVMTFDEFFDLWATNLLTETISWENELKNCINNKNTEKCNKECNENCKCFEKWVKQKDDEWKKVKKVFENQNGTMQTYYNKLKSHFDNYFFLVINKINKGEEKWKKFTDELRNKIDSSKAKKGTNDAQDSIKLLLDHENKNAGTCLQNNPSEPCSKAEPQKSDENTQPQDPPPNPCDASGTTASVEQMCKEVERYIKENNEKKDKHDRCNKKVDEKSKYPGWKCEESYFKNKERGPCMPPRRQKLCIKYLKDLNDRKSTNDLRTALIKCASLETYFSWMYYKSMNVDDDRELNNGTIPPEFLRSMFYTYGDYKDICLGNDIGSHPDTIGISGKVTNILKKEKKGSQTISPETWWNENAEDIWKGMLCGLSNHINSKGKEKEQQKLTKNPHYDYDTVKINSGSDTTMTLCDFASIPQFLRWMIEWGEEFCKKQSVAYKEVDTECNKCHVTHKGVRGGTTCAKECAQCRKKCQAYKVFITNWQSEWTKQEEKYKDLHQQAQNGDSGAKENINKNDAHVVKYLKTLLPKNGGIDTKYDSAGKYVSQKGYIRDCQQQTDFTISGNNDNYAFETYPHNYKSKCTCEDPPKPVCDIVKEVLSKRRDKATGGIDGCNPKKR
;
A
#
# COMPACT_ATOMS: atom_id res chain seq x y z
N PHE A 1 38.80 53.09 25.82
CA PHE A 1 38.19 53.93 24.77
C PHE A 1 37.22 53.07 23.99
N VAL A 2 35.93 53.24 24.27
CA VAL A 2 34.81 52.61 23.57
C VAL A 2 34.53 53.48 22.35
N GLN A 3 34.49 52.92 21.15
CA GLN A 3 33.94 53.61 19.99
C GLN A 3 32.81 52.78 19.37
N THR A 4 31.62 53.27 19.66
CA THR A 4 30.30 52.86 19.23
C THR A 4 30.16 53.00 17.72
N ILE A 5 29.79 51.93 17.01
CA ILE A 5 29.28 52.01 15.64
C ILE A 5 27.76 52.00 15.71
N SER A 6 27.16 53.16 15.46
CA SER A 6 25.71 53.36 15.35
C SER A 6 25.21 52.86 13.99
N ILE A 7 24.37 51.83 13.97
CA ILE A 7 23.62 51.41 12.77
C ILE A 7 22.33 52.23 12.72
N ILE A 8 22.19 53.05 11.67
CA ILE A 8 21.00 53.85 11.38
C ILE A 8 19.89 52.93 10.85
N VAL A 9 18.80 52.80 11.61
CA VAL A 9 17.59 52.09 11.20
C VAL A 9 16.73 53.04 10.35
N ILE A 10 16.68 52.80 9.04
CA ILE A 10 15.72 53.48 8.15
C ILE A 10 14.36 52.81 8.32
N LYS A 11 13.42 53.52 8.97
CA LYS A 11 12.00 53.14 9.03
C LYS A 11 11.35 53.32 7.65
N MET A 12 10.96 52.22 7.00
CA MET A 12 9.97 52.25 5.93
C MET A 12 8.69 51.55 6.38
N ALA A 13 7.55 52.25 6.25
CA ALA A 13 6.23 51.72 6.55
C ALA A 13 5.87 50.56 5.60
N PRO A 14 5.22 49.49 6.09
CA PRO A 14 4.85 48.36 5.23
C PRO A 14 3.72 48.76 4.26
N LYS A 15 3.95 48.49 2.96
CA LYS A 15 2.90 48.55 1.92
C LYS A 15 1.78 47.55 2.24
N LYS A 16 0.53 47.97 2.00
CA LYS A 16 -0.71 47.18 2.14
C LYS A 16 -0.57 45.79 1.50
N GLY A 17 -0.77 44.73 2.29
CA GLY A 17 -1.11 43.40 1.76
C GLY A 17 -0.47 42.18 2.45
N VAL A 18 0.60 42.32 3.22
CA VAL A 18 1.23 41.16 3.89
C VAL A 18 0.51 40.89 5.21
N LYS A 19 -0.23 39.77 5.30
CA LYS A 19 -0.73 39.25 6.59
C LYS A 19 0.49 38.81 7.41
N ILE A 20 0.87 39.62 8.39
CA ILE A 20 2.01 39.35 9.27
C ILE A 20 1.60 38.33 10.34
N GLU A 21 2.46 37.33 10.56
CA GLU A 21 2.33 36.31 11.60
C GLU A 21 2.40 36.93 13.00
N SER A 22 1.74 36.33 13.99
CA SER A 22 1.74 36.84 15.36
C SER A 22 3.05 36.50 16.07
N LYS A 23 3.56 37.39 16.92
CA LYS A 23 4.64 37.05 17.90
C LYS A 23 4.30 35.84 18.79
N GLN A 24 3.01 35.54 18.93
CA GLN A 24 2.50 34.40 19.70
C GLN A 24 2.27 33.18 18.81
N SER A 25 2.72 33.18 17.55
CA SER A 25 2.70 31.98 16.72
C SER A 25 3.62 30.92 17.31
N ALA A 26 3.28 29.66 17.12
CA ALA A 26 4.12 28.57 17.62
C ALA A 26 5.51 28.61 16.99
N ARG A 27 5.62 28.86 15.68
CA ARG A 27 6.91 29.00 14.99
C ARG A 27 7.82 30.06 15.63
N ASP A 28 7.34 31.29 15.82
CA ASP A 28 8.19 32.38 16.32
C ASP A 28 8.65 32.15 17.76
N VAL A 29 7.80 31.55 18.61
CA VAL A 29 8.18 31.14 19.97
C VAL A 29 9.24 30.04 19.95
N LEU A 30 9.06 29.02 19.09
CA LEU A 30 10.01 27.92 18.96
C LEU A 30 11.37 28.41 18.43
N GLU A 31 11.38 29.30 17.44
CA GLU A 31 12.58 29.97 16.93
C GLU A 31 13.29 30.77 18.01
N THR A 32 12.55 31.54 18.82
CA THR A 32 13.12 32.35 19.91
C THR A 32 13.87 31.48 20.94
N ILE A 33 13.27 30.34 21.35
CA ILE A 33 13.92 29.39 22.26
C ILE A 33 15.15 28.77 21.59
N ALA A 34 15.02 28.41 20.31
CA ALA A 34 16.10 27.81 19.53
C ALA A 34 17.31 28.72 19.37
N ILE A 35 17.12 30.04 19.18
CA ILE A 35 18.20 31.04 19.16
C ILE A 35 19.04 30.94 20.44
N GLY A 36 18.37 30.87 21.59
CA GLY A 36 19.05 30.75 22.88
C GLY A 36 19.86 29.45 23.02
N ILE A 37 19.40 28.34 22.44
CA ILE A 37 20.14 27.07 22.44
C ILE A 37 21.31 27.12 21.46
N TYR A 38 21.08 27.66 20.26
CA TYR A 38 22.13 27.80 19.25
C TYR A 38 23.29 28.65 19.76
N ASN A 39 23.00 29.80 20.38
CA ASN A 39 24.03 30.67 20.94
C ASN A 39 24.85 29.96 22.03
N GLN A 40 24.20 29.17 22.90
CA GLN A 40 24.88 28.35 23.91
C GLN A 40 25.79 27.28 23.29
N GLU A 41 25.42 26.70 22.15
CA GLU A 41 26.28 25.74 21.44
C GLU A 41 27.42 26.44 20.69
N LYS A 42 27.18 27.63 20.14
CA LYS A 42 28.20 28.43 19.46
C LYS A 42 29.28 28.95 20.41
N GLU A 43 28.93 29.25 21.66
CA GLU A 43 29.88 29.68 22.70
C GLU A 43 30.79 28.55 23.20
N LYS A 44 30.42 27.28 22.98
CA LYS A 44 31.27 26.12 23.28
C LYS A 44 32.34 26.04 22.20
N VAL A 45 33.48 26.71 22.39
CA VAL A 45 34.63 26.61 21.48
C VAL A 45 35.05 25.15 21.35
N TYR A 46 34.73 24.51 20.22
CA TYR A 46 35.15 23.15 19.94
C TYR A 46 36.57 23.19 19.35
N PRO A 47 37.58 22.57 19.99
CA PRO A 47 38.98 22.73 19.58
C PRO A 47 39.37 22.16 18.21
N TYR A 48 38.43 21.67 17.39
CA TYR A 48 38.68 20.92 16.14
C TYR A 48 37.61 21.15 15.05
N GLU A 49 36.89 22.27 15.07
CA GLU A 49 35.85 22.57 14.07
C GLU A 49 36.40 22.62 12.64
N SER A 50 37.61 23.12 12.46
CA SER A 50 38.28 23.19 11.15
C SER A 50 38.47 21.83 10.50
N ASP A 51 38.58 20.75 11.29
CA ASP A 51 38.73 19.38 10.80
C ASP A 51 37.41 18.80 10.27
N LEU A 52 36.27 19.44 10.59
CA LEU A 52 34.93 19.00 10.20
C LEU A 52 34.30 19.87 9.11
N ILE A 53 34.90 21.01 8.76
CA ILE A 53 34.42 21.85 7.65
C ILE A 53 34.69 21.12 6.34
N GLY A 54 33.62 20.76 5.63
CA GLY A 54 33.71 20.20 4.30
C GLY A 54 33.99 21.27 3.24
N LYS A 55 34.67 20.87 2.17
CA LYS A 55 34.96 21.67 0.99
C LYS A 55 34.40 20.97 -0.24
N LEU A 56 33.39 21.57 -0.87
CA LEU A 56 32.70 20.96 -2.02
C LEU A 56 33.66 20.56 -3.15
N SER A 57 34.66 21.39 -3.45
CA SER A 57 35.63 21.14 -4.53
C SER A 57 36.53 19.91 -4.32
N LYS A 58 36.54 19.36 -3.10
CA LYS A 58 37.29 18.15 -2.75
C LYS A 58 36.43 16.89 -2.67
N ALA A 59 35.10 17.04 -2.72
CA ALA A 59 34.20 15.89 -2.68
C ALA A 59 34.39 14.99 -3.91
N GLU A 60 34.33 13.69 -3.72
CA GLU A 60 34.43 12.72 -4.81
C GLU A 60 33.07 12.06 -5.11
N PHE A 61 32.77 11.90 -6.40
CA PHE A 61 31.56 11.23 -6.89
C PHE A 61 31.89 10.14 -7.92
N ALA A 62 31.25 8.98 -7.79
CA ALA A 62 31.50 7.83 -8.64
C ALA A 62 30.19 7.10 -9.03
N ASP A 63 29.54 7.61 -10.07
CA ASP A 63 28.31 7.02 -10.62
C ASP A 63 28.57 5.81 -11.53
N VAL A 64 27.50 5.06 -11.85
CA VAL A 64 27.57 3.84 -12.67
C VAL A 64 28.20 4.05 -14.06
N LEU A 65 27.97 5.21 -14.70
CA LEU A 65 28.50 5.48 -16.03
C LEU A 65 29.99 5.75 -15.98
N PHE A 66 30.46 6.47 -14.96
CA PHE A 66 31.87 6.85 -14.84
C PHE A 66 32.75 5.69 -14.35
N LYS A 67 32.21 4.79 -13.51
CA LYS A 67 32.87 3.51 -13.18
C LYS A 67 33.13 2.63 -14.40
N SER A 68 32.27 2.70 -15.42
CA SER A 68 32.38 1.84 -16.61
C SER A 68 33.45 2.29 -17.63
N HIS A 69 33.94 3.53 -17.54
CA HIS A 69 34.78 4.12 -18.60
C HIS A 69 36.28 4.16 -18.29
N ASP A 70 36.72 4.37 -17.04
CA ASP A 70 38.17 4.54 -16.76
C ASP A 70 38.61 4.36 -15.27
N GLY A 71 37.72 3.98 -14.35
CA GLY A 71 38.07 3.81 -12.92
C GLY A 71 38.42 5.10 -12.16
N LYS A 72 38.13 6.28 -12.73
CA LYS A 72 38.37 7.60 -12.10
C LYS A 72 37.17 8.07 -11.28
N VAL A 73 37.39 8.98 -10.34
CA VAL A 73 36.37 9.72 -9.56
C VAL A 73 36.14 11.11 -10.17
N ARG A 74 34.95 11.68 -9.98
CA ARG A 74 34.66 13.08 -10.37
C ARG A 74 34.79 13.99 -9.15
N PRO A 75 35.64 15.04 -9.19
CA PRO A 75 35.68 16.01 -8.11
C PRO A 75 34.43 16.88 -8.14
N GLY A 76 34.04 17.37 -6.97
CA GLY A 76 32.99 18.37 -6.83
C GLY A 76 33.39 19.71 -7.47
N PRO A 77 32.40 20.52 -7.85
CA PRO A 77 32.65 21.83 -8.43
C PRO A 77 33.08 22.83 -7.35
N GLU A 78 33.56 24.00 -7.79
CA GLU A 78 33.86 25.11 -6.87
C GLU A 78 32.60 25.70 -6.24
N TYR A 79 31.50 25.77 -7.00
CA TYR A 79 30.24 26.37 -6.59
C TYR A 79 29.10 25.35 -6.63
N PHE A 80 28.27 25.31 -5.58
CA PHE A 80 27.11 24.39 -5.51
C PHE A 80 26.09 24.63 -6.65
N SER A 81 26.06 25.83 -7.24
CA SER A 81 25.26 26.13 -8.43
C SER A 81 25.57 25.20 -9.61
N GLN A 82 26.80 24.69 -9.70
CA GLN A 82 27.27 23.80 -10.76
C GLN A 82 27.01 22.31 -10.47
N LEU A 83 26.47 21.97 -9.30
CA LEU A 83 26.09 20.60 -8.98
C LEU A 83 24.99 20.12 -9.93
N ASP A 84 25.29 19.08 -10.68
CA ASP A 84 24.36 18.34 -11.53
C ASP A 84 24.23 16.89 -11.01
N TYR A 85 23.03 16.45 -10.68
CA TYR A 85 22.80 15.09 -10.17
C TYR A 85 23.26 13.99 -11.14
N ARG A 86 23.37 14.28 -12.44
CA ARG A 86 23.83 13.33 -13.47
C ARG A 86 25.33 13.05 -13.36
N TYR A 87 26.07 13.88 -12.64
CA TYR A 87 27.52 13.79 -12.50
C TYR A 87 27.98 13.73 -11.04
N HIS A 88 27.23 14.34 -10.13
CA HIS A 88 27.58 14.46 -8.71
C HIS A 88 26.65 13.55 -7.90
N THR A 89 26.84 12.25 -8.07
CA THR A 89 26.06 11.21 -7.39
C THR A 89 26.89 9.95 -7.25
N ASN A 90 26.64 9.20 -6.18
CA ASN A 90 27.22 7.87 -5.94
C ASN A 90 26.27 6.73 -6.31
N ASN A 91 25.23 7.05 -7.08
CA ASN A 91 24.26 6.06 -7.53
C ASN A 91 24.90 5.09 -8.53
N THR A 92 25.03 3.83 -8.11
CA THR A 92 25.59 2.74 -8.93
C THR A 92 24.53 1.88 -9.62
N ILE A 93 23.24 2.19 -9.43
CA ILE A 93 22.12 1.38 -9.94
C ILE A 93 21.55 2.00 -11.21
N TYR A 94 21.36 3.32 -11.22
CA TYR A 94 20.69 4.02 -12.32
C TYR A 94 21.70 4.76 -13.19
N SER A 95 21.49 4.74 -14.51
CA SER A 95 22.32 5.45 -15.49
C SER A 95 21.61 6.65 -16.14
N GLY A 96 20.32 6.86 -15.88
CA GLY A 96 19.50 7.91 -16.49
C GLY A 96 19.10 9.03 -15.52
N ASP A 97 17.93 9.63 -15.75
CA ASP A 97 17.37 10.68 -14.89
C ASP A 97 16.91 10.14 -13.53
N GLU A 98 16.83 8.81 -13.38
CA GLU A 98 16.53 8.14 -12.11
C GLU A 98 17.62 8.32 -11.04
N ARG A 99 18.77 8.90 -11.43
CA ARG A 99 19.81 9.38 -10.51
C ARG A 99 19.43 10.66 -9.77
N ASN A 100 18.36 11.34 -10.19
CA ASN A 100 17.90 12.56 -9.53
C ASN A 100 17.55 12.28 -8.06
N PRO A 101 17.99 13.10 -7.09
CA PRO A 101 17.69 12.91 -5.67
C PRO A 101 16.19 12.81 -5.34
N CYS A 102 15.34 13.37 -6.20
CA CYS A 102 13.89 13.36 -6.08
C CYS A 102 13.21 12.17 -6.77
N TYR A 103 13.94 11.29 -7.46
CA TYR A 103 13.32 10.20 -8.21
C TYR A 103 12.59 9.23 -7.28
N GLY A 104 11.40 8.75 -7.70
CA GLY A 104 10.48 8.01 -6.84
C GLY A 104 9.83 8.83 -5.70
N ARG A 105 10.20 10.10 -5.56
CA ARG A 105 9.79 11.03 -4.47
C ARG A 105 9.14 12.31 -5.00
N GLN A 106 8.96 12.41 -6.33
CA GLN A 106 8.20 13.49 -6.97
C GLN A 106 6.70 13.20 -6.89
N GLY A 107 6.09 13.62 -5.78
CA GLY A 107 4.65 13.71 -5.62
C GLY A 107 4.22 15.18 -5.51
N LYS A 108 2.93 15.47 -5.71
CA LYS A 108 2.38 16.80 -5.44
C LYS A 108 2.35 17.07 -3.92
N ARG A 109 3.50 17.38 -3.31
CA ARG A 109 3.71 17.46 -1.84
C ARG A 109 2.79 18.47 -1.15
N PHE A 110 2.37 19.50 -1.88
CA PHE A 110 1.48 20.57 -1.39
C PHE A 110 0.01 20.41 -1.85
N ASP A 111 -0.33 19.31 -2.51
CA ASP A 111 -1.71 19.02 -2.94
C ASP A 111 -2.62 18.80 -1.72
N GLU A 112 -3.85 19.29 -1.82
CA GLU A 112 -4.89 19.16 -0.81
C GLU A 112 -5.21 17.71 -0.45
N VAL A 113 -4.95 16.76 -1.35
CA VAL A 113 -5.19 15.33 -1.12
C VAL A 113 -4.06 14.63 -0.35
N GLN A 114 -2.89 15.25 -0.20
CA GLN A 114 -1.79 14.68 0.57
C GLN A 114 -2.14 14.66 2.08
N LYS A 115 -1.84 13.53 2.73
CA LYS A 115 -2.10 13.28 4.14
C LYS A 115 -0.81 13.27 4.95
N PHE A 116 -0.89 13.70 6.19
CA PHE A 116 0.17 13.47 7.16
C PHE A 116 0.27 11.97 7.45
N GLU A 117 1.48 11.48 7.67
CA GLU A 117 1.69 10.10 8.15
C GLU A 117 1.78 10.16 9.66
N CYS A 118 0.94 9.45 10.40
CA CYS A 118 0.95 9.43 11.86
C CYS A 118 1.04 7.99 12.40
N GLY A 119 1.29 7.02 11.53
CA GLY A 119 1.48 5.61 11.87
C GLY A 119 2.70 5.38 12.77
N ASN A 120 2.71 4.25 13.47
CA ASN A 120 3.81 3.81 14.32
C ASN A 120 4.83 2.92 13.58
N ASP A 121 4.52 2.51 12.34
CA ASP A 121 5.38 1.77 11.42
C ASP A 121 6.43 2.67 10.77
N LYS A 122 6.04 3.90 10.42
CA LYS A 122 6.87 4.87 9.69
C LYS A 122 7.41 6.01 10.54
N ILE A 123 7.05 6.09 11.82
CA ILE A 123 7.54 7.14 12.71
C ILE A 123 8.04 6.52 14.02
N ILE A 124 9.33 6.74 14.27
CA ILE A 124 10.03 6.31 15.48
C ILE A 124 9.45 7.07 16.67
N GLY A 125 9.03 6.35 17.71
CA GLY A 125 8.49 6.94 18.94
C GLY A 125 6.96 7.09 18.97
N ASN A 126 6.27 6.80 17.86
CA ASN A 126 4.80 6.77 17.81
C ASN A 126 4.22 5.50 18.46
N SER A 127 2.98 5.63 18.95
CA SER A 127 2.16 4.54 19.47
C SER A 127 0.70 4.70 19.02
N ASP A 128 -0.18 3.81 19.46
CA ASP A 128 -1.61 3.93 19.16
C ASP A 128 -2.25 5.11 19.91
N LYS A 129 -1.71 5.48 21.09
CA LYS A 129 -2.27 6.52 21.98
C LYS A 129 -1.71 7.92 21.72
N TYR A 130 -0.44 8.03 21.36
CA TYR A 130 0.25 9.30 21.09
C TYR A 130 1.11 9.17 19.84
N GLY A 131 1.21 10.25 19.06
CA GLY A 131 1.95 10.23 17.82
C GLY A 131 2.35 11.62 17.32
N SER A 132 3.52 11.70 16.70
CA SER A 132 3.94 12.76 15.80
C SER A 132 3.41 12.48 14.39
N CYS A 133 3.16 13.52 13.61
CA CYS A 133 2.62 13.39 12.26
C CYS A 133 3.60 13.94 11.23
N ALA A 134 4.22 13.08 10.41
CA ALA A 134 5.19 13.49 9.39
C ALA A 134 4.48 14.19 8.22
N PRO A 135 4.86 15.43 7.88
CA PRO A 135 4.24 16.20 6.81
C PRO A 135 4.56 15.59 5.44
N PRO A 136 3.65 15.73 4.44
CA PRO A 136 3.92 15.30 3.06
C PRO A 136 5.23 15.84 2.48
N ARG A 137 5.61 17.08 2.85
CA ARG A 137 6.90 17.70 2.50
C ARG A 137 8.08 16.82 2.92
N ARG A 138 8.14 16.39 4.19
CA ARG A 138 9.19 15.50 4.71
C ARG A 138 9.14 14.11 4.10
N ARG A 139 7.94 13.53 3.97
CA ARG A 139 7.74 12.15 3.48
C ARG A 139 8.31 11.92 2.08
N HIS A 140 8.31 12.97 1.27
CA HIS A 140 8.68 12.94 -0.14
C HIS A 140 10.00 13.71 -0.42
N MET A 141 10.82 13.98 0.60
CA MET A 141 12.08 14.73 0.48
C MET A 141 13.05 14.10 -0.52
N CYS A 142 13.81 14.91 -1.26
CA CYS A 142 14.76 14.48 -2.29
C CYS A 142 16.11 13.97 -1.73
N ASP A 143 16.11 12.95 -0.86
CA ASP A 143 17.31 12.35 -0.28
C ASP A 143 17.71 10.99 -0.89
N GLN A 144 17.27 10.64 -2.10
CA GLN A 144 17.61 9.35 -2.73
C GLN A 144 19.12 9.16 -2.92
N ASN A 145 19.85 10.23 -3.26
CA ASN A 145 21.30 10.13 -3.42
C ASN A 145 22.00 9.73 -2.11
N LEU A 146 21.40 10.03 -0.95
CA LEU A 146 21.95 9.67 0.36
C LEU A 146 21.79 8.16 0.67
N GLU A 147 20.97 7.43 -0.09
CA GLU A 147 20.89 5.96 0.04
C GLU A 147 22.17 5.26 -0.42
N PHE A 148 23.04 5.97 -1.15
CA PHE A 148 24.28 5.46 -1.75
C PHE A 148 25.54 5.93 -1.03
N LEU A 149 25.43 6.46 0.20
CA LEU A 149 26.57 6.94 0.99
C LEU A 149 27.55 5.83 1.39
N ASP A 150 27.12 4.58 1.48
CA ASP A 150 28.01 3.44 1.76
C ASP A 150 28.73 2.97 0.48
N ASN A 151 29.84 3.62 0.17
CA ASN A 151 30.71 3.30 -0.96
C ASN A 151 32.17 3.68 -0.66
N ALA A 152 33.12 3.35 -1.54
CA ALA A 152 34.55 3.57 -1.33
C ALA A 152 35.05 5.02 -1.58
N HIS A 153 34.18 5.93 -2.01
CA HIS A 153 34.47 7.32 -2.36
C HIS A 153 33.64 8.28 -1.52
N THR A 154 33.16 7.82 -0.36
CA THR A 154 32.44 8.67 0.58
C THR A 154 32.98 8.32 1.95
N ASP A 155 34.14 8.92 2.22
CA ASP A 155 35.02 8.48 3.29
C ASP A 155 35.41 9.62 4.24
N ASP A 156 35.15 10.88 3.89
CA ASP A 156 35.48 12.03 4.72
C ASP A 156 34.39 13.13 4.73
N THR A 157 34.75 14.26 5.33
CA THR A 157 33.85 15.41 5.52
C THR A 157 33.51 16.11 4.21
N ASP A 158 34.44 16.13 3.26
CA ASP A 158 34.29 16.79 1.96
C ASP A 158 33.25 16.01 1.14
N ASP A 159 33.39 14.68 1.08
CA ASP A 159 32.46 13.79 0.36
C ASP A 159 31.03 13.84 0.93
N LEU A 160 30.92 13.81 2.27
CA LEU A 160 29.63 13.89 2.93
C LEU A 160 28.94 15.22 2.63
N LEU A 161 29.69 16.33 2.71
CA LEU A 161 29.16 17.64 2.40
C LEU A 161 28.67 17.67 0.94
N GLY A 162 29.47 17.19 -0.01
CA GLY A 162 29.10 17.17 -1.42
C GLY A 162 27.76 16.46 -1.66
N ASN A 163 27.56 15.30 -1.05
CA ASN A 163 26.30 14.54 -1.15
C ASN A 163 25.12 15.28 -0.51
N VAL A 164 25.30 15.91 0.65
CA VAL A 164 24.24 16.68 1.33
C VAL A 164 23.90 17.96 0.56
N LEU A 165 24.88 18.62 -0.08
CA LEU A 165 24.63 19.80 -0.92
C LEU A 165 23.83 19.45 -2.18
N VAL A 166 24.07 18.28 -2.78
CA VAL A 166 23.24 17.76 -3.88
C VAL A 166 21.79 17.59 -3.42
N THR A 167 21.57 16.93 -2.27
CA THR A 167 20.23 16.78 -1.67
C THR A 167 19.56 18.14 -1.43
N ALA A 168 20.27 19.08 -0.79
CA ALA A 168 19.74 20.40 -0.47
C ALA A 168 19.33 21.19 -1.72
N LYS A 169 20.19 21.24 -2.74
CA LYS A 169 19.92 21.96 -3.98
C LYS A 169 18.65 21.43 -4.66
N TYR A 170 18.59 20.13 -4.91
CA TYR A 170 17.48 19.53 -5.65
C TYR A 170 16.17 19.48 -4.86
N GLU A 171 16.23 19.38 -3.53
CA GLU A 171 15.06 19.56 -2.68
C GLU A 171 14.52 20.99 -2.75
N GLY A 172 15.40 22.00 -2.72
CA GLY A 172 15.03 23.40 -2.87
C GLY A 172 14.35 23.70 -4.20
N GLU A 173 14.97 23.29 -5.30
CA GLU A 173 14.41 23.35 -6.66
C GLU A 173 13.03 22.68 -6.73
N SER A 174 12.93 21.44 -6.22
CA SER A 174 11.67 20.71 -6.23
C SER A 174 10.57 21.39 -5.41
N ILE A 175 10.90 22.04 -4.29
CA ILE A 175 9.91 22.78 -3.50
C ILE A 175 9.40 23.98 -4.28
N ILE A 176 10.30 24.77 -4.85
CA ILE A 176 9.97 25.99 -5.59
C ILE A 176 9.09 25.68 -6.81
N ASP A 177 9.46 24.67 -7.59
CA ASP A 177 8.74 24.29 -8.82
C ASP A 177 7.32 23.76 -8.55
N ASN A 178 7.07 23.24 -7.35
CA ASN A 178 5.80 22.60 -7.00
C ASN A 178 4.96 23.41 -6.01
N LEU A 179 5.44 24.57 -5.52
CA LEU A 179 4.72 25.38 -4.56
C LEU A 179 3.57 26.13 -5.26
N PRO A 180 2.33 26.11 -4.72
CA PRO A 180 1.23 26.85 -5.32
C PRO A 180 1.50 28.37 -5.36
N ASN A 181 1.07 29.06 -6.42
CA ASN A 181 1.27 30.51 -6.57
C ASN A 181 0.75 31.35 -5.39
N SER A 182 -0.27 30.89 -4.66
CA SER A 182 -0.79 31.55 -3.45
C SER A 182 0.15 31.44 -2.23
N GLU A 183 1.07 30.48 -2.26
CA GLU A 183 1.98 30.12 -1.17
C GLU A 183 3.41 30.64 -1.38
N THR A 184 3.71 31.27 -2.53
CA THR A 184 5.02 31.84 -2.86
C THR A 184 5.53 32.82 -1.78
N SER A 185 4.61 33.55 -1.14
CA SER A 185 4.92 34.42 0.01
C SER A 185 5.42 33.69 1.28
N ASN A 186 5.34 32.36 1.33
CA ASN A 186 5.70 31.52 2.47
C ASN A 186 6.87 30.57 2.17
N ILE A 187 7.53 30.76 1.02
CA ILE A 187 8.52 29.80 0.53
C ILE A 187 9.70 29.62 1.49
N CYS A 188 10.17 30.70 2.11
CA CYS A 188 11.28 30.63 3.06
C CYS A 188 10.93 29.82 4.32
N THR A 189 9.69 29.85 4.79
CA THR A 189 9.24 29.01 5.92
C THR A 189 9.25 27.53 5.56
N VAL A 190 8.81 27.20 4.35
CA VAL A 190 8.84 25.82 3.84
C VAL A 190 10.28 25.33 3.74
N LEU A 191 11.18 26.17 3.20
CA LEU A 191 12.62 25.87 3.11
C LEU A 191 13.25 25.76 4.51
N ALA A 192 12.88 26.59 5.48
CA ALA A 192 13.33 26.51 6.87
C ALA A 192 12.96 25.18 7.53
N ARG A 193 11.72 24.71 7.35
CA ARG A 193 11.27 23.40 7.85
C ARG A 193 12.02 22.24 7.17
N THR A 194 12.27 22.35 5.87
CA THR A 194 13.05 21.38 5.11
C THR A 194 14.51 21.31 5.55
N PHE A 195 15.15 22.46 5.74
CA PHE A 195 16.51 22.55 6.26
C PHE A 195 16.66 21.87 7.62
N ALA A 196 15.73 22.13 8.54
CA ALA A 196 15.72 21.50 9.85
C ALA A 196 15.56 19.97 9.78
N ASP A 197 14.73 19.48 8.86
CA ASP A 197 14.57 18.04 8.63
C ASP A 197 15.82 17.40 7.98
N ILE A 198 16.47 18.06 7.02
CA ILE A 198 17.78 17.61 6.50
C ILE A 198 18.81 17.52 7.64
N GLY A 199 18.83 18.52 8.52
CA GLY A 199 19.68 18.52 9.70
C GLY A 199 19.40 17.35 10.64
N ASP A 200 18.13 17.02 10.88
CA ASP A 200 17.78 15.86 11.70
C ASP A 200 18.12 14.52 11.03
N ILE A 201 18.06 14.42 9.69
CA ILE A 201 18.52 13.24 8.96
C ILE A 201 20.02 13.04 9.16
N VAL A 202 20.83 14.07 8.87
CA VAL A 202 22.30 14.02 9.00
C VAL A 202 22.71 13.69 10.45
N ARG A 203 22.09 14.36 11.42
CA ARG A 203 22.38 14.18 12.85
C ARG A 203 21.84 12.87 13.42
N GLY A 204 21.00 12.15 12.66
CA GLY A 204 20.39 10.89 13.10
C GLY A 204 19.27 11.06 14.13
N LYS A 205 18.68 12.26 14.19
CA LYS A 205 17.55 12.67 15.04
C LYS A 205 16.19 12.49 14.36
N ASP A 206 16.19 12.35 13.03
CA ASP A 206 14.95 12.23 12.26
C ASP A 206 14.12 11.01 12.71
N MET A 207 12.84 11.26 12.94
CA MET A 207 11.89 10.26 13.40
C MET A 207 11.24 9.51 12.24
N PHE A 208 11.34 9.98 11.00
CA PHE A 208 10.67 9.36 9.86
C PHE A 208 11.47 8.17 9.33
N LYS A 209 10.85 7.00 9.39
CA LYS A 209 11.41 5.73 8.93
C LYS A 209 10.64 5.27 7.69
N PRO A 210 11.09 5.59 6.47
CA PRO A 210 10.32 5.31 5.25
C PRO A 210 10.19 3.81 4.96
N ASN A 211 11.19 3.02 5.36
CA ASN A 211 11.24 1.56 5.19
C ASN A 211 12.15 0.93 6.25
N ASP A 212 12.15 -0.41 6.33
CA ASP A 212 12.89 -1.14 7.36
C ASP A 212 14.41 -1.16 7.17
N LYS A 213 14.90 -0.99 5.94
CA LYS A 213 16.34 -0.95 5.63
C LYS A 213 16.96 0.40 6.00
N ASP A 214 16.21 1.49 5.81
CA ASP A 214 16.60 2.87 6.08
C ASP A 214 18.05 3.17 5.62
N ALA A 215 18.28 3.00 4.32
CA ALA A 215 19.61 3.05 3.70
C ALA A 215 20.32 4.39 3.95
N VAL A 216 19.59 5.51 4.01
CA VAL A 216 20.12 6.83 4.34
C VAL A 216 20.72 6.84 5.74
N ARG A 217 19.95 6.40 6.75
CA ARG A 217 20.43 6.34 8.15
C ARG A 217 21.61 5.40 8.30
N HIS A 218 21.60 4.26 7.59
CA HIS A 218 22.71 3.32 7.57
C HIS A 218 23.97 3.93 6.93
N GLY A 219 23.85 4.48 5.73
CA GLY A 219 24.96 5.11 5.01
C GLY A 219 25.60 6.25 5.80
N LEU A 220 24.80 7.11 6.43
CA LEU A 220 25.30 8.13 7.34
C LEU A 220 26.08 7.53 8.52
N LYS A 221 25.65 6.39 9.10
CA LYS A 221 26.43 5.70 10.16
C LYS A 221 27.79 5.25 9.66
N VAL A 222 27.85 4.70 8.46
CA VAL A 222 29.10 4.26 7.85
C VAL A 222 30.02 5.45 7.58
N VAL A 223 29.52 6.51 6.94
CA VAL A 223 30.34 7.69 6.60
C VAL A 223 30.88 8.39 7.84
N PHE A 224 30.05 8.63 8.87
CA PHE A 224 30.54 9.25 10.10
C PHE A 224 31.56 8.40 10.86
N LYS A 225 31.48 7.07 10.72
CA LYS A 225 32.53 6.19 11.25
C LYS A 225 33.86 6.39 10.50
N LYS A 226 33.83 6.42 9.17
CA LYS A 226 35.03 6.68 8.36
C LYS A 226 35.64 8.06 8.63
N ILE A 227 34.79 9.09 8.77
CA ILE A 227 35.21 10.43 9.18
C ILE A 227 35.96 10.32 10.50
N TYR A 228 35.36 9.71 11.54
CA TYR A 228 35.99 9.55 12.85
C TYR A 228 37.34 8.82 12.77
N ASP A 229 37.40 7.71 12.04
CA ASP A 229 38.60 6.89 11.90
C ASP A 229 39.76 7.65 11.21
N LYS A 230 39.46 8.63 10.35
CA LYS A 230 40.45 9.51 9.68
C LYS A 230 40.87 10.73 10.52
N LEU A 231 40.17 11.06 11.60
CA LEU A 231 40.52 12.20 12.46
C LEU A 231 41.85 11.93 13.19
N SER A 232 42.60 12.99 13.49
CA SER A 232 43.84 12.84 14.26
C SER A 232 43.54 12.28 15.67
N PRO A 233 44.49 11.57 16.31
CA PRO A 233 44.27 10.96 17.62
C PRO A 233 43.77 11.93 18.70
N LYS A 234 44.23 13.20 18.65
CA LYS A 234 43.77 14.26 19.57
C LYS A 234 42.28 14.59 19.38
N VAL A 235 41.84 14.63 18.12
CA VAL A 235 40.45 14.92 17.76
C VAL A 235 39.56 13.71 18.07
N GLN A 236 40.03 12.50 17.79
CA GLN A 236 39.32 11.26 18.14
C GLN A 236 39.04 11.16 19.65
N GLU A 237 40.02 11.53 20.49
CA GLU A 237 39.86 11.55 21.95
C GLU A 237 38.78 12.58 22.38
N HIS A 238 38.67 13.72 21.70
CA HIS A 238 37.62 14.70 21.97
C HIS A 238 36.21 14.17 21.65
N TYR A 239 36.08 13.33 20.62
CA TYR A 239 34.82 12.73 20.19
C TYR A 239 34.69 11.27 20.62
N LYS A 240 35.34 10.87 21.72
CA LYS A 240 35.24 9.51 22.29
C LYS A 240 34.14 9.46 23.35
N ASP A 241 33.50 8.30 23.49
CA ASP A 241 32.61 7.95 24.58
C ASP A 241 33.38 7.41 25.80
N VAL A 242 32.69 7.30 26.94
CA VAL A 242 33.28 6.88 28.23
C VAL A 242 33.89 5.46 28.16
N ASP A 243 33.36 4.60 27.29
CA ASP A 243 33.85 3.23 27.06
C ASP A 243 35.02 3.14 26.07
N GLY A 244 35.46 4.28 25.54
CA GLY A 244 36.54 4.38 24.58
C GLY A 244 36.13 4.21 23.12
N SER A 245 34.85 4.01 22.81
CA SER A 245 34.32 3.99 21.44
C SER A 245 34.08 5.42 20.88
N GLY A 246 33.90 5.57 19.57
CA GLY A 246 33.63 6.88 18.97
C GLY A 246 32.20 7.38 19.26
N ASN A 247 32.08 8.57 19.85
CA ASN A 247 30.80 9.27 20.06
C ASN A 247 30.33 9.94 18.76
N TYR A 248 29.73 9.15 17.88
CA TYR A 248 29.25 9.63 16.58
C TYR A 248 28.14 10.70 16.68
N TYR A 249 27.39 10.75 17.78
CA TYR A 249 26.35 11.78 17.98
C TYR A 249 26.98 13.15 18.14
N LYS A 250 27.96 13.28 19.05
CA LYS A 250 28.69 14.53 19.27
C LYS A 250 29.41 14.98 17.99
N LEU A 251 29.99 14.05 17.25
CA LEU A 251 30.64 14.32 15.97
C LEU A 251 29.66 14.86 14.92
N ARG A 252 28.48 14.24 14.79
CA ARG A 252 27.43 14.67 13.85
C ARG A 252 26.87 16.05 14.14
N GLU A 253 26.65 16.37 15.42
CA GLU A 253 26.21 17.72 15.83
C GLU A 253 27.26 18.77 15.44
N ALA A 254 28.53 18.52 15.77
CA ALA A 254 29.62 19.43 15.41
C ALA A 254 29.74 19.59 13.89
N TRP A 255 29.67 18.49 13.15
CA TRP A 255 29.70 18.52 11.68
C TRP A 255 28.55 19.35 11.09
N TRP A 256 27.33 19.18 11.60
CA TRP A 256 26.19 19.98 11.15
C TRP A 256 26.43 21.46 11.44
N ASN A 257 26.85 21.81 12.65
CA ASN A 257 27.02 23.20 13.06
C ASN A 257 27.97 24.00 12.15
N VAL A 258 29.08 23.38 11.74
CA VAL A 258 30.08 24.04 10.89
C VAL A 258 29.70 24.05 9.39
N ASN A 259 28.85 23.11 8.94
CA ASN A 259 28.47 22.98 7.54
C ASN A 259 27.06 23.52 7.21
N ARG A 260 26.21 23.79 8.21
CA ARG A 260 24.79 24.18 8.04
C ARG A 260 24.60 25.41 7.14
N LYS A 261 25.55 26.34 7.13
CA LYS A 261 25.51 27.53 6.25
C LYS A 261 25.60 27.16 4.77
N GLN A 262 26.56 26.30 4.41
CA GLN A 262 26.73 25.84 3.03
C GLN A 262 25.46 25.11 2.54
N ILE A 263 24.85 24.33 3.43
CA ILE A 263 23.61 23.58 3.15
C ILE A 263 22.42 24.52 2.95
N TRP A 264 22.29 25.56 3.78
CA TRP A 264 21.26 26.59 3.60
C TRP A 264 21.41 27.32 2.27
N ASP A 265 22.64 27.69 1.90
CA ASP A 265 22.91 28.39 0.64
C ASP A 265 22.61 27.52 -0.59
N ALA A 266 22.90 26.22 -0.53
CA ALA A 266 22.50 25.29 -1.59
C ALA A 266 20.98 25.12 -1.67
N LEU A 267 20.29 25.00 -0.53
CA LEU A 267 18.83 24.81 -0.46
C LEU A 267 18.05 26.04 -0.98
N THR A 268 18.54 27.24 -0.71
CA THR A 268 17.88 28.50 -1.06
C THR A 268 18.35 29.08 -2.40
N TYR A 269 19.22 28.37 -3.12
CA TYR A 269 19.87 28.86 -4.35
C TYR A 269 18.89 29.41 -5.40
N THR A 270 17.79 28.71 -5.61
CA THR A 270 16.76 29.04 -6.61
C THR A 270 15.61 29.87 -6.07
N ALA A 271 15.65 30.28 -4.79
CA ALA A 271 14.63 31.15 -4.23
C ALA A 271 14.59 32.51 -4.95
N GLY A 272 13.39 33.08 -5.11
CA GLY A 272 13.18 34.38 -5.73
C GLY A 272 13.82 35.53 -4.94
N ASP A 273 14.23 36.58 -5.64
CA ASP A 273 14.92 37.74 -5.02
C ASP A 273 14.07 38.49 -3.99
N ASP A 274 12.75 38.40 -4.11
CA ASP A 274 11.75 39.00 -3.22
C ASP A 274 11.34 38.10 -2.04
N ALA A 275 11.82 36.85 -2.01
CA ALA A 275 11.51 35.89 -0.97
C ALA A 275 12.21 36.26 0.35
N LYS A 276 11.40 36.49 1.39
CA LYS A 276 11.83 37.03 2.68
C LYS A 276 11.54 36.06 3.81
N TYR A 277 12.51 35.93 4.71
CA TYR A 277 12.33 35.20 5.97
C TYR A 277 12.29 36.19 7.12
N PHE A 278 11.38 35.97 8.08
CA PHE A 278 11.24 36.84 9.24
C PHE A 278 10.97 36.04 10.52
N ILE A 279 11.58 36.49 11.61
CA ILE A 279 11.31 36.03 12.99
C ILE A 279 10.91 37.26 13.82
N GLN A 280 9.78 37.18 14.53
CA GLN A 280 9.35 38.27 15.41
C GLN A 280 9.89 38.10 16.84
N LEU A 281 10.87 38.93 17.22
CA LEU A 281 11.47 38.97 18.55
C LEU A 281 10.79 40.06 19.41
N GLY A 282 9.56 39.81 19.85
CA GLY A 282 8.82 40.76 20.70
C GLY A 282 8.06 41.87 19.95
N ASN A 283 7.76 42.98 20.64
CA ASN A 283 6.76 43.96 20.16
C ASN A 283 7.25 44.82 18.98
N ASN A 284 8.57 45.01 18.81
CA ASN A 284 9.14 45.89 17.77
C ASN A 284 10.38 45.33 17.05
N GLU A 285 10.98 44.22 17.48
CA GLU A 285 12.17 43.66 16.82
C GLU A 285 11.78 42.54 15.85
N LYS A 286 12.30 42.63 14.63
CA LYS A 286 12.16 41.60 13.59
C LYS A 286 13.55 41.30 13.08
N ILE A 287 13.95 40.04 13.10
CA ILE A 287 15.06 39.59 12.25
C ILE A 287 14.47 39.41 10.87
N PHE A 288 15.05 40.09 9.88
CA PHE A 288 14.55 40.13 8.52
C PHE A 288 15.72 39.97 7.57
N GLU A 289 15.66 38.96 6.70
CA GLU A 289 16.59 38.84 5.58
C GLU A 289 15.86 39.15 4.28
N GLU A 290 16.34 40.19 3.58
CA GLU A 290 15.58 40.86 2.52
C GLU A 290 15.60 40.11 1.18
N HIS A 291 16.54 39.19 0.97
CA HIS A 291 16.87 38.62 -0.34
C HIS A 291 17.05 37.10 -0.32
N LYS A 292 16.36 36.40 -1.23
CA LYS A 292 16.49 34.95 -1.47
C LYS A 292 16.51 34.09 -0.19
N CYS A 293 15.63 34.40 0.78
CA CYS A 293 15.60 33.70 2.07
C CYS A 293 16.95 33.69 2.83
N GLY A 294 17.80 34.71 2.67
CA GLY A 294 19.10 34.78 3.34
C GLY A 294 20.26 34.08 2.62
N ASN A 295 20.09 33.74 1.34
CA ASN A 295 21.14 33.09 0.54
C ASN A 295 22.41 33.95 0.45
N ASN A 296 23.58 33.36 0.69
CA ASN A 296 24.89 34.04 0.65
C ASN A 296 25.03 35.25 1.59
N GLN A 297 24.13 35.40 2.57
CA GLN A 297 24.23 36.42 3.63
C GLN A 297 24.98 35.87 4.85
N GLY A 298 25.29 36.69 5.85
CA GLY A 298 26.26 36.37 6.91
C GLY A 298 25.96 35.08 7.71
N SER A 299 24.71 34.85 8.11
CA SER A 299 24.30 33.68 8.89
C SER A 299 23.01 33.04 8.34
N VAL A 300 22.76 31.78 8.70
CA VAL A 300 21.47 31.12 8.44
C VAL A 300 20.37 31.87 9.22
N PRO A 301 19.27 32.29 8.59
CA PRO A 301 18.27 33.15 9.22
C PRO A 301 17.24 32.40 10.09
N THR A 302 17.27 31.07 10.07
CA THR A 302 16.40 30.19 10.86
C THR A 302 17.22 29.38 11.85
N TYR A 303 16.60 29.01 12.97
CA TYR A 303 17.12 28.15 14.01
C TYR A 303 16.20 26.94 14.26
N LEU A 304 15.26 26.66 13.34
CA LEU A 304 14.38 25.49 13.42
C LEU A 304 15.15 24.16 13.53
N ASP A 305 16.38 24.07 13.01
CA ASP A 305 17.25 22.90 13.19
C ASP A 305 17.67 22.67 14.66
N TYR A 306 17.39 23.58 15.58
CA TYR A 306 17.56 23.39 17.02
C TYR A 306 16.23 23.19 17.77
N VAL A 307 15.10 23.20 17.07
CA VAL A 307 13.78 22.87 17.63
C VAL A 307 13.55 21.36 17.52
N PRO A 308 13.00 20.67 18.54
CA PRO A 308 12.53 19.29 18.42
C PRO A 308 11.62 19.05 17.20
N GLN A 309 11.93 18.03 16.39
CA GLN A 309 11.20 17.74 15.15
C GLN A 309 9.69 17.59 15.32
N TYR A 310 9.24 16.95 16.41
CA TYR A 310 7.82 16.83 16.74
C TYR A 310 7.11 18.19 16.83
N LEU A 311 7.69 19.18 17.51
CA LEU A 311 7.09 20.51 17.66
C LEU A 311 6.99 21.23 16.31
N ARG A 312 8.01 21.07 15.44
CA ARG A 312 7.99 21.63 14.08
C ARG A 312 6.89 21.01 13.22
N TRP A 313 6.73 19.69 13.29
CA TRP A 313 5.68 19.00 12.55
C TRP A 313 4.29 19.34 13.08
N PHE A 314 4.13 19.56 14.38
CA PHE A 314 2.84 19.96 14.96
C PHE A 314 2.44 21.38 14.56
N ASP A 315 3.40 22.31 14.55
CA ASP A 315 3.23 23.66 13.99
C ASP A 315 2.87 23.62 12.49
N GLU A 316 3.59 22.82 11.69
CA GLU A 316 3.30 22.63 10.26
C GLU A 316 1.92 22.02 10.01
N TRP A 317 1.52 21.06 10.84
CA TRP A 317 0.20 20.44 10.79
C TRP A 317 -0.92 21.46 11.04
N ALA A 318 -0.78 22.32 12.05
CA ALA A 318 -1.80 23.30 12.40
C ALA A 318 -2.00 24.34 11.28
N GLU A 319 -0.90 24.86 10.72
CA GLU A 319 -0.93 25.79 9.58
C GLU A 319 -1.61 25.16 8.36
N GLU A 320 -1.24 23.92 8.00
CA GLU A 320 -1.82 23.21 6.87
C GLU A 320 -3.29 22.86 7.09
N PHE A 321 -3.69 22.49 8.32
CA PHE A 321 -5.09 22.30 8.68
C PHE A 321 -5.89 23.57 8.44
N CYS A 322 -5.43 24.71 8.97
CA CYS A 322 -6.12 25.99 8.86
C CYS A 322 -6.27 26.43 7.39
N ARG A 323 -5.20 26.27 6.59
CA ARG A 323 -5.20 26.56 5.16
C ARG A 323 -6.19 25.66 4.40
N LYS A 324 -6.09 24.33 4.57
CA LYS A 324 -6.94 23.35 3.87
C LYS A 324 -8.41 23.47 4.29
N ARG A 325 -8.69 23.78 5.57
CA ARG A 325 -10.06 24.00 6.07
C ARG A 325 -10.75 25.10 5.30
N ASN A 326 -10.08 26.23 5.08
CA ASN A 326 -10.65 27.37 4.34
C ASN A 326 -11.03 26.99 2.90
N ILE A 327 -10.13 26.30 2.20
CA ILE A 327 -10.38 25.89 0.82
C ILE A 327 -11.56 24.90 0.75
N LYS A 328 -11.59 23.92 1.65
CA LYS A 328 -12.66 22.92 1.72
C LYS A 328 -14.00 23.55 2.11
N LEU A 329 -14.02 24.50 3.04
CA LEU A 329 -15.23 25.24 3.42
C LEU A 329 -15.79 26.05 2.25
N LYS A 330 -14.94 26.73 1.48
CA LYS A 330 -15.37 27.42 0.26
C LYS A 330 -16.02 26.46 -0.73
N ASN A 331 -15.38 25.31 -0.98
CA ASN A 331 -15.90 24.29 -1.88
C ASN A 331 -17.26 23.72 -1.43
N VAL A 332 -17.45 23.54 -0.12
CA VAL A 332 -18.73 23.12 0.47
C VAL A 332 -19.78 24.22 0.31
N LYS A 333 -19.43 25.47 0.64
CA LYS A 333 -20.34 26.62 0.50
C LYS A 333 -20.87 26.73 -0.92
N ASP A 334 -19.98 26.77 -1.91
CA ASP A 334 -20.35 26.91 -3.32
C ASP A 334 -21.24 25.75 -3.81
N ALA A 335 -21.00 24.54 -3.29
CA ALA A 335 -21.83 23.37 -3.57
C ALA A 335 -23.21 23.42 -2.89
N CYS A 336 -23.34 24.05 -1.73
CA CYS A 336 -24.52 23.96 -0.86
C CYS A 336 -25.38 25.23 -0.75
N ARG A 337 -24.83 26.42 -1.02
CA ARG A 337 -25.50 27.71 -0.88
C ARG A 337 -25.19 28.61 -2.08
N ASP A 338 -26.23 29.21 -2.63
CA ASP A 338 -26.16 30.30 -3.60
C ASP A 338 -27.45 31.11 -3.44
N GLU A 339 -27.43 32.10 -2.55
CA GLU A 339 -28.64 32.82 -2.11
C GLU A 339 -29.23 33.68 -3.25
N GLU A 340 -28.39 34.22 -4.13
CA GLU A 340 -28.81 34.96 -5.34
C GLU A 340 -29.60 34.07 -6.30
N LYS A 341 -29.22 32.79 -6.42
CA LYS A 341 -29.92 31.80 -7.26
C LYS A 341 -30.96 30.98 -6.49
N GLY A 342 -31.32 31.37 -5.27
CA GLY A 342 -32.29 30.64 -4.44
C GLY A 342 -31.89 29.17 -4.19
N LYS A 343 -30.60 28.89 -4.02
CA LYS A 343 -30.06 27.55 -3.73
C LYS A 343 -29.75 27.43 -2.23
N TYR A 344 -30.44 26.51 -1.58
CA TYR A 344 -30.18 26.16 -0.19
C TYR A 344 -30.32 24.65 -0.04
N CYS A 345 -29.20 23.93 0.07
CA CYS A 345 -29.19 22.47 0.12
C CYS A 345 -28.91 21.92 1.52
N GLY A 346 -29.62 20.86 1.90
CA GLY A 346 -29.29 20.07 3.08
C GLY A 346 -28.13 19.13 2.80
N ARG A 347 -27.39 18.76 3.85
CA ARG A 347 -26.25 17.83 3.75
C ARG A 347 -26.58 16.46 3.16
N ASN A 348 -27.86 16.07 3.16
CA ASN A 348 -28.42 14.83 2.63
C ASN A 348 -29.01 14.99 1.22
N GLY A 349 -28.73 16.11 0.54
CA GLY A 349 -29.10 16.33 -0.87
C GLY A 349 -30.52 16.86 -1.09
N TYR A 350 -31.27 17.19 -0.03
CA TYR A 350 -32.58 17.85 -0.18
C TYR A 350 -32.43 19.33 -0.50
N ASP A 351 -33.33 19.83 -1.36
CA ASP A 351 -33.45 21.27 -1.64
C ASP A 351 -34.36 21.93 -0.60
N CYS A 352 -33.76 22.67 0.34
CA CYS A 352 -34.47 23.25 1.47
C CYS A 352 -35.45 24.36 1.06
N THR A 353 -35.33 24.93 -0.15
CA THR A 353 -36.25 25.97 -0.66
C THR A 353 -37.56 25.38 -1.15
N GLN A 354 -37.53 24.11 -1.60
CA GLN A 354 -38.67 23.36 -2.10
C GLN A 354 -39.35 22.50 -1.03
N ILE A 355 -38.86 22.56 0.22
CA ILE A 355 -39.51 21.86 1.32
C ILE A 355 -40.87 22.51 1.59
N ASN A 356 -41.90 21.91 1.00
CA ASN A 356 -43.28 22.03 1.39
C ASN A 356 -43.75 20.63 1.83
N ARG A 357 -43.81 20.39 3.14
CA ARG A 357 -44.13 19.07 3.71
C ARG A 357 -45.57 18.60 3.42
N LYS A 358 -46.35 19.32 2.61
CA LYS A 358 -47.67 18.93 2.11
C LYS A 358 -47.64 17.92 0.96
N GLU A 359 -46.70 17.98 0.02
CA GLU A 359 -46.83 17.23 -1.24
C GLU A 359 -45.74 16.15 -1.42
N THR A 360 -44.44 16.49 -1.37
CA THR A 360 -43.29 15.55 -1.41
C THR A 360 -41.99 16.21 -0.91
N LEU A 361 -40.95 15.44 -0.58
CA LEU A 361 -39.58 15.92 -0.35
C LEU A 361 -38.69 15.65 -1.58
N PRO A 362 -38.66 16.54 -2.60
CA PRO A 362 -37.84 16.29 -3.77
C PRO A 362 -36.36 16.46 -3.44
N ARG A 363 -35.55 15.43 -3.71
CA ARG A 363 -34.11 15.64 -3.91
C ARG A 363 -33.92 16.39 -5.21
N GLY A 364 -33.37 17.60 -5.12
CA GLY A 364 -33.01 18.37 -6.31
C GLY A 364 -31.68 17.89 -6.85
N SER A 365 -31.58 17.65 -8.16
CA SER A 365 -30.31 17.36 -8.85
C SER A 365 -29.22 18.39 -8.54
N LYS A 366 -29.62 19.65 -8.31
CA LYS A 366 -28.73 20.76 -7.91
C LYS A 366 -28.11 20.62 -6.50
N CYS A 367 -28.64 19.76 -5.64
CA CYS A 367 -28.18 19.55 -4.26
C CYS A 367 -27.37 18.27 -4.08
N THR A 368 -27.22 17.45 -5.12
CA THR A 368 -26.46 16.21 -5.02
C THR A 368 -24.95 16.45 -4.86
N ASP A 369 -24.40 17.49 -5.48
CA ASP A 369 -23.00 17.87 -5.27
C ASP A 369 -22.76 18.32 -3.81
N CYS A 370 -23.71 19.06 -3.22
CA CYS A 370 -23.64 19.42 -1.79
C CYS A 370 -23.53 18.18 -0.91
N TRP A 371 -24.33 17.14 -1.18
CA TRP A 371 -24.31 15.90 -0.43
C TRP A 371 -22.93 15.21 -0.45
N ALA A 372 -22.34 15.05 -1.64
CA ALA A 372 -21.01 14.44 -1.78
C ALA A 372 -19.91 15.30 -1.14
N LYS A 373 -19.92 16.62 -1.35
CA LYS A 373 -18.92 17.56 -0.82
C LYS A 373 -18.98 17.64 0.70
N CYS A 374 -20.18 17.68 1.29
CA CYS A 374 -20.34 17.63 2.73
C CYS A 374 -19.81 16.34 3.34
N LYS A 375 -20.12 15.18 2.75
CA LYS A 375 -19.61 13.91 3.27
C LYS A 375 -18.08 13.83 3.25
N LEU A 376 -17.45 14.29 2.16
CA LEU A 376 -15.99 14.35 2.05
C LEU A 376 -15.36 15.33 3.04
N TYR A 377 -16.03 16.45 3.32
CA TYR A 377 -15.59 17.42 4.31
C TYR A 377 -15.69 16.88 5.74
N GLU A 378 -16.81 16.24 6.09
CA GLU A 378 -17.01 15.57 7.39
C GLU A 378 -15.92 14.50 7.64
N ILE A 379 -15.66 13.62 6.67
CA ILE A 379 -14.61 12.59 6.78
C ILE A 379 -13.22 13.19 6.93
N TRP A 380 -12.93 14.27 6.19
CA TRP A 380 -11.66 14.97 6.33
C TRP A 380 -11.52 15.57 7.74
N LEU A 381 -12.56 16.23 8.26
CA LEU A 381 -12.56 16.79 9.62
C LEU A 381 -12.34 15.72 10.69
N ASP A 382 -13.04 14.59 10.59
CA ASP A 382 -12.92 13.48 11.55
C ASP A 382 -11.47 12.94 11.58
N ASN A 383 -10.85 12.74 10.40
CA ASN A 383 -9.45 12.32 10.31
C ASN A 383 -8.48 13.36 10.93
N GLN A 384 -8.70 14.66 10.68
CA GLN A 384 -7.89 15.72 11.28
C GLN A 384 -8.05 15.78 12.80
N GLN A 385 -9.25 15.50 13.32
CA GLN A 385 -9.49 15.46 14.75
C GLN A 385 -8.68 14.33 15.43
N GLU A 386 -8.57 13.16 14.79
CA GLU A 386 -7.76 12.05 15.28
C GLU A 386 -6.24 12.36 15.25
N GLU A 387 -5.75 12.97 14.17
CA GLU A 387 -4.37 13.45 14.08
C GLU A 387 -4.05 14.47 15.20
N PHE A 388 -4.98 15.40 15.45
CA PHE A 388 -4.84 16.39 16.52
C PHE A 388 -4.81 15.76 17.92
N LYS A 389 -5.70 14.80 18.20
CA LYS A 389 -5.73 14.07 19.48
C LYS A 389 -4.39 13.37 19.76
N LYS A 390 -3.84 12.64 18.78
CA LYS A 390 -2.55 11.95 18.92
C LYS A 390 -1.40 12.91 19.20
N GLN A 391 -1.39 14.06 18.51
CA GLN A 391 -0.37 15.09 18.73
C GLN A 391 -0.53 15.78 20.09
N LYS A 392 -1.75 16.01 20.60
CA LYS A 392 -1.96 16.51 21.97
C LYS A 392 -1.39 15.58 23.02
N GLU A 393 -1.63 14.27 22.87
CA GLU A 393 -1.09 13.28 23.81
C GLU A 393 0.43 13.17 23.70
N MET A 394 1.01 13.32 22.49
CA MET A 394 2.45 13.41 22.32
C MET A 394 3.03 14.62 23.05
N TYR A 395 2.40 15.81 22.96
CA TYR A 395 2.86 16.99 23.68
C TYR A 395 2.91 16.75 25.18
N LYS A 396 1.83 16.19 25.75
CA LYS A 396 1.74 15.87 27.18
C LYS A 396 2.84 14.90 27.61
N LYS A 397 3.18 13.93 26.76
CA LYS A 397 4.25 12.98 27.01
C LYS A 397 5.63 13.66 27.01
N GLU A 398 5.94 14.43 25.96
CA GLU A 398 7.25 15.06 25.82
C GLU A 398 7.48 16.18 26.85
N ILE A 399 6.45 16.98 27.19
CA ILE A 399 6.57 18.04 28.20
C ILE A 399 6.72 17.49 29.63
N ASN A 400 6.10 16.36 29.96
CA ASN A 400 6.14 15.77 31.31
C ASN A 400 7.24 14.72 31.50
N GLY A 401 7.91 14.28 30.44
CA GLY A 401 8.89 13.20 30.50
C GLY A 401 10.09 13.53 31.38
N THR A 402 10.16 12.93 32.57
CA THR A 402 11.33 12.94 33.48
C THR A 402 12.38 11.86 33.15
N ASN A 403 12.20 11.07 32.09
CA ASN A 403 13.02 9.88 31.79
C ASN A 403 13.87 10.00 30.50
N VAL A 404 14.74 11.00 30.43
CA VAL A 404 16.03 10.79 29.73
C VAL A 404 17.03 10.41 30.81
N SER A 405 16.92 9.19 31.35
CA SER A 405 17.97 8.66 32.22
C SER A 405 19.23 8.53 31.38
N GLN A 406 20.31 9.17 31.83
CA GLN A 406 21.66 9.02 31.27
C GLN A 406 22.23 7.58 31.38
N ASP A 407 21.49 6.61 31.93
CA ASP A 407 22.05 5.32 32.40
C ASP A 407 21.51 4.03 31.74
N SER A 408 20.90 4.09 30.55
CA SER A 408 20.64 2.85 29.78
C SER A 408 21.58 2.76 28.59
N LYS A 409 22.50 1.77 28.62
CA LYS A 409 23.47 1.43 27.55
C LYS A 409 22.82 1.01 26.21
N ASN A 410 21.56 1.35 25.93
CA ASN A 410 20.81 0.88 24.77
C ASN A 410 19.80 1.86 24.15
N ASN A 411 19.79 3.15 24.54
CA ASN A 411 18.96 4.16 23.86
C ASN A 411 19.80 5.06 22.93
N ASN A 412 19.63 4.84 21.62
CA ASN A 412 20.28 5.49 20.47
C ASN A 412 19.93 6.99 20.25
N ILE A 413 19.69 7.79 21.29
CA ILE A 413 19.41 9.23 21.14
C ILE A 413 20.12 9.99 22.26
N ASN A 414 21.38 10.38 22.03
CA ASN A 414 22.05 11.37 22.87
C ASN A 414 21.63 12.76 22.35
N ASN A 415 20.56 13.34 22.91
CA ASN A 415 20.06 14.64 22.48
C ASN A 415 20.38 15.71 23.52
N LYS A 416 21.62 16.20 23.44
CA LYS A 416 22.26 17.12 24.38
C LYS A 416 21.40 18.33 24.77
N TYR A 417 20.58 18.86 23.86
CA TYR A 417 19.76 20.05 24.10
C TYR A 417 18.23 19.82 23.99
N TYR A 418 17.76 18.58 23.78
CA TYR A 418 16.30 18.30 23.73
C TYR A 418 15.63 18.68 25.04
N LYS A 419 16.24 18.21 26.14
CA LYS A 419 15.76 18.46 27.49
C LYS A 419 15.80 19.96 27.76
N ASP A 420 16.90 20.61 27.44
CA ASP A 420 17.07 22.07 27.58
C ASP A 420 16.00 22.84 26.81
N PHE A 421 15.62 22.39 25.61
CA PHE A 421 14.54 23.00 24.83
C PHE A 421 13.20 22.91 25.56
N TYR A 422 12.82 21.72 26.02
CA TYR A 422 11.55 21.54 26.73
C TYR A 422 11.53 22.22 28.10
N ASP A 423 12.67 22.30 28.78
CA ASP A 423 12.79 23.03 30.05
C ASP A 423 12.64 24.54 29.81
N LYS A 424 13.31 25.12 28.81
CA LYS A 424 13.07 26.51 28.39
C LYS A 424 11.62 26.74 27.96
N LEU A 425 11.00 25.80 27.25
CA LEU A 425 9.60 25.88 26.84
C LEU A 425 8.64 25.91 28.05
N LYS A 426 8.97 25.19 29.13
CA LYS A 426 8.24 25.24 30.41
C LYS A 426 8.44 26.57 31.13
N ASP A 427 9.65 27.10 31.11
CA ASP A 427 10.02 28.38 31.75
C ASP A 427 9.31 29.55 31.07
N GLU A 428 9.16 29.50 29.75
CA GLU A 428 8.35 30.41 28.93
C GLU A 428 6.84 30.19 29.08
N ASN A 429 6.40 29.54 30.17
CA ASN A 429 5.00 29.35 30.57
C ASN A 429 4.21 28.31 29.74
N TYR A 430 4.79 27.54 28.84
CA TYR A 430 4.07 26.55 28.00
C TYR A 430 4.00 25.14 28.62
N LYS A 431 3.94 25.03 29.95
CA LYS A 431 3.93 23.74 30.70
C LYS A 431 2.77 22.79 30.36
N THR A 432 1.70 23.29 29.77
CA THR A 432 0.47 22.54 29.48
C THR A 432 0.14 22.59 28.00
N VAL A 433 -0.38 21.49 27.45
CA VAL A 433 -0.76 21.38 26.04
C VAL A 433 -1.70 22.51 25.59
N ASP A 434 -2.64 22.95 26.43
CA ASP A 434 -3.61 23.98 26.04
C ASP A 434 -2.98 25.38 25.91
N LYS A 435 -1.84 25.62 26.57
CA LYS A 435 -1.06 26.85 26.39
C LYS A 435 -0.25 26.83 25.10
N PHE A 436 0.30 25.67 24.72
CA PHE A 436 0.94 25.52 23.42
C PHE A 436 -0.06 25.59 22.26
N ILE A 437 -1.25 25.00 22.43
CA ILE A 437 -2.35 25.08 21.45
C ILE A 437 -2.76 26.52 21.17
N ASN A 438 -2.71 27.43 22.16
CA ASN A 438 -2.93 28.85 21.90
C ASN A 438 -1.97 29.39 20.84
N LEU A 439 -0.71 28.95 20.84
CA LEU A 439 0.26 29.40 19.86
C LEU A 439 -0.07 28.89 18.45
N LEU A 440 -0.66 27.69 18.35
CA LEU A 440 -1.13 27.14 17.07
C LEU A 440 -2.29 27.96 16.49
N ASN A 441 -3.19 28.48 17.33
CA ASN A 441 -4.27 29.39 16.90
C ASN A 441 -3.73 30.72 16.32
N GLU A 442 -2.55 31.13 16.77
CA GLU A 442 -1.89 32.39 16.40
C GLU A 442 -1.07 32.30 15.10
N GLY A 443 -1.01 31.11 14.51
CA GLY A 443 -0.39 30.84 13.21
C GLY A 443 -0.98 31.67 12.07
N LYS A 444 -0.19 31.90 11.02
CA LYS A 444 -0.50 32.76 9.87
C LYS A 444 -1.85 32.42 9.21
N TYR A 445 -2.12 31.14 8.97
CA TYR A 445 -3.36 30.70 8.33
C TYR A 445 -4.51 30.55 9.33
N CYS A 446 -4.22 30.39 10.61
CA CYS A 446 -5.21 30.20 11.67
C CYS A 446 -5.76 31.54 12.20
N LYS A 447 -4.89 32.55 12.35
CA LYS A 447 -5.20 33.87 12.86
C LYS A 447 -5.91 34.74 11.80
N ASN A 448 -6.91 35.52 12.24
CA ASN A 448 -7.68 36.48 11.42
C ASN A 448 -8.52 35.84 10.28
N GLN A 449 -9.17 34.71 10.54
CA GLN A 449 -10.25 34.24 9.68
C GLN A 449 -11.55 34.98 10.02
N LYS A 450 -12.22 35.59 9.04
CA LYS A 450 -13.68 35.51 8.87
C LYS A 450 -14.12 36.22 7.60
N THR A 451 -15.02 35.57 6.88
CA THR A 451 -16.13 36.26 6.24
C THR A 451 -17.48 35.66 6.63
N GLU A 452 -17.61 34.36 6.95
CA GLU A 452 -18.95 33.76 7.18
C GLU A 452 -19.09 32.63 8.23
N GLU A 453 -18.04 32.01 8.79
CA GLU A 453 -18.13 30.96 9.85
C GLU A 453 -17.32 31.31 11.11
N GLU A 454 -17.44 30.53 12.19
CA GLU A 454 -16.63 30.70 13.42
C GLU A 454 -15.13 30.58 13.16
N ASN A 455 -14.34 31.34 13.95
CA ASN A 455 -12.88 31.29 13.89
C ASN A 455 -12.40 29.91 14.35
N ILE A 456 -11.30 29.46 13.77
CA ILE A 456 -10.59 28.29 14.26
C ILE A 456 -10.09 28.61 15.67
N ASP A 457 -10.46 27.76 16.62
CA ASP A 457 -9.94 27.73 17.97
C ASP A 457 -9.76 26.28 18.39
N PHE A 458 -8.51 25.81 18.36
CA PHE A 458 -8.12 24.46 18.72
C PHE A 458 -8.40 24.09 20.20
N LYS A 459 -8.82 25.04 21.04
CA LYS A 459 -9.37 24.75 22.38
C LYS A 459 -10.82 24.31 22.35
N ARG A 460 -11.61 24.85 21.42
CA ARG A 460 -13.01 24.48 21.22
C ARG A 460 -13.06 23.26 20.30
N THR A 461 -12.94 22.07 20.89
CA THR A 461 -13.05 20.78 20.18
C THR A 461 -14.37 20.06 20.47
N GLY A 462 -15.40 20.81 20.91
CA GLY A 462 -16.69 20.27 21.31
C GLY A 462 -17.42 19.56 20.16
N GLU A 463 -18.39 18.73 20.54
CA GLU A 463 -19.15 17.88 19.60
C GLU A 463 -20.40 18.58 19.05
N GLU A 464 -20.81 19.65 19.73
CA GLU A 464 -21.94 20.50 19.35
C GLU A 464 -21.48 21.84 18.73
N GLU A 465 -20.22 22.22 18.95
CA GLU A 465 -19.58 23.44 18.45
C GLU A 465 -18.05 23.35 18.51
N GLY A 466 -17.34 24.05 17.61
CA GLY A 466 -15.89 24.15 17.64
C GLY A 466 -15.19 23.86 16.31
N THR A 467 -13.86 23.74 16.36
CA THR A 467 -12.96 23.69 15.19
C THR A 467 -13.20 22.49 14.28
N PHE A 468 -13.49 21.33 14.88
CA PHE A 468 -13.74 20.07 14.18
C PHE A 468 -15.24 19.79 13.97
N TYR A 469 -16.11 20.73 14.35
CA TYR A 469 -17.53 20.61 14.08
C TYR A 469 -17.83 20.87 12.60
N ARG A 470 -18.87 20.21 12.09
CA ARG A 470 -19.27 20.35 10.69
C ARG A 470 -19.65 21.79 10.37
N SER A 471 -19.50 22.13 9.10
CA SER A 471 -19.89 23.45 8.57
C SER A 471 -21.39 23.71 8.75
N LYS A 472 -21.77 24.98 8.93
CA LYS A 472 -23.18 25.43 8.89
C LYS A 472 -23.84 25.14 7.54
N TYR A 473 -23.05 25.02 6.47
CA TYR A 473 -23.53 24.67 5.14
C TYR A 473 -23.84 23.17 4.99
N CYS A 474 -23.22 22.33 5.84
CA CYS A 474 -23.44 20.88 5.93
C CYS A 474 -24.41 20.49 7.04
N GLN A 475 -25.38 21.35 7.34
CA GLN A 475 -26.50 21.00 8.21
C GLN A 475 -27.63 20.35 7.41
N VAL A 476 -28.48 19.57 8.08
CA VAL A 476 -29.75 19.13 7.48
C VAL A 476 -30.65 20.35 7.27
N CYS A 477 -31.63 20.23 6.36
CA CYS A 477 -32.57 21.32 6.14
C CYS A 477 -33.36 21.64 7.42
N PRO A 478 -33.67 22.93 7.67
CA PRO A 478 -34.66 23.30 8.69
C PRO A 478 -35.97 22.53 8.50
N PHE A 479 -36.67 22.23 9.59
CA PHE A 479 -37.84 21.34 9.53
C PHE A 479 -38.91 21.84 8.54
N CYS A 480 -39.24 23.13 8.61
CA CYS A 480 -40.19 23.78 7.71
C CYS A 480 -39.58 24.25 6.37
N GLY A 481 -38.30 23.96 6.11
CA GLY A 481 -37.56 24.51 4.98
C GLY A 481 -37.16 25.98 5.18
N VAL A 482 -36.72 26.62 4.10
CA VAL A 482 -36.33 28.03 4.08
C VAL A 482 -37.23 28.84 3.15
N GLU A 483 -37.32 30.13 3.42
CA GLU A 483 -37.92 31.13 2.54
C GLU A 483 -36.82 32.03 1.98
N CYS A 484 -36.76 32.15 0.65
CA CYS A 484 -35.78 32.99 -0.03
C CYS A 484 -36.47 34.25 -0.57
N ARG A 485 -36.09 35.42 -0.07
CA ARG A 485 -36.56 36.74 -0.51
C ARG A 485 -35.37 37.70 -0.55
N ASP A 486 -35.37 38.63 -1.50
CA ASP A 486 -34.34 39.69 -1.61
C ASP A 486 -32.90 39.15 -1.57
N ASN A 487 -32.60 38.11 -2.37
CA ASN A 487 -31.29 37.43 -2.42
C ASN A 487 -30.82 36.86 -1.07
N LYS A 488 -31.74 36.60 -0.13
CA LYS A 488 -31.44 36.00 1.16
C LYS A 488 -32.37 34.85 1.48
N CYS A 489 -31.83 33.73 1.97
CA CYS A 489 -32.62 32.57 2.39
C CYS A 489 -32.63 32.41 3.91
N THR A 490 -33.81 32.51 4.54
CA THR A 490 -33.97 32.38 6.00
C THR A 490 -34.83 31.14 6.36
N PRO A 491 -34.53 30.42 7.45
CA PRO A 491 -35.40 29.36 7.95
C PRO A 491 -36.81 29.86 8.24
N LYS A 492 -37.84 29.14 7.77
CA LYS A 492 -39.24 29.46 8.09
C LYS A 492 -39.50 29.22 9.58
N GLN A 493 -40.36 30.03 10.19
CA GLN A 493 -40.78 29.80 11.58
C GLN A 493 -41.44 28.41 11.73
N GLU A 494 -40.98 27.64 12.72
CA GLU A 494 -41.51 26.33 13.05
C GLU A 494 -42.84 26.43 13.82
N LYS A 495 -43.94 26.69 13.09
CA LYS A 495 -45.29 26.66 13.66
C LYS A 495 -45.86 25.25 13.55
N TYR A 496 -45.83 24.48 14.64
CA TYR A 496 -46.54 23.20 14.74
C TYR A 496 -48.04 23.45 14.94
N PRO A 497 -48.95 22.77 14.21
CA PRO A 497 -48.73 21.68 13.24
C PRO A 497 -48.70 22.15 11.78
N ASN A 498 -48.59 23.46 11.50
CA ASN A 498 -48.77 24.03 10.16
C ASN A 498 -47.71 23.58 9.12
N CYS A 499 -46.56 23.08 9.58
CA CYS A 499 -45.53 22.45 8.74
C CYS A 499 -45.68 20.91 8.64
N GLU A 500 -46.63 20.31 9.34
CA GLU A 500 -46.96 18.88 9.27
C GLU A 500 -48.16 18.68 8.35
N ASN A 501 -48.01 17.87 7.31
CA ASN A 501 -49.17 17.29 6.66
C ASN A 501 -49.50 16.00 7.40
N ASN A 502 -50.50 16.04 8.28
CA ASN A 502 -51.02 14.86 8.95
C ASN A 502 -51.78 13.99 7.95
N LYS A 503 -51.06 13.39 6.98
CA LYS A 503 -51.62 12.40 6.07
C LYS A 503 -52.11 11.25 6.96
N ALA A 504 -53.44 11.12 7.11
CA ALA A 504 -54.02 10.06 7.91
C ALA A 504 -53.51 8.69 7.45
N TYR A 505 -52.99 7.91 8.41
CA TYR A 505 -52.63 6.51 8.23
C TYR A 505 -53.89 5.67 8.47
N ILE A 506 -54.56 5.29 7.38
CA ILE A 506 -55.81 4.51 7.43
C ILE A 506 -55.55 3.17 6.71
N PRO A 507 -55.22 2.10 7.44
CA PRO A 507 -55.08 0.78 6.86
C PRO A 507 -56.44 0.23 6.37
N PRO A 508 -56.54 -0.39 5.18
CA PRO A 508 -57.75 -1.06 4.73
C PRO A 508 -58.18 -2.18 5.69
N LYS A 509 -59.49 -2.42 5.83
CA LYS A 509 -60.01 -3.60 6.56
C LYS A 509 -59.35 -4.87 5.98
N ASN A 510 -58.69 -5.64 6.85
CA ASN A 510 -57.95 -6.90 6.55
C ASN A 510 -56.54 -6.77 5.93
N ALA A 511 -55.96 -5.57 5.80
CA ALA A 511 -54.57 -5.43 5.33
C ALA A 511 -53.55 -5.82 6.41
N LYS A 512 -52.65 -6.77 6.12
CA LYS A 512 -51.52 -7.14 7.00
C LYS A 512 -50.31 -6.24 6.70
N PRO A 513 -49.90 -5.32 7.61
CA PRO A 513 -48.76 -4.45 7.37
C PRO A 513 -47.42 -5.21 7.52
N THR A 514 -46.45 -4.87 6.68
CA THR A 514 -45.07 -5.34 6.81
C THR A 514 -44.34 -4.49 7.84
N LYS A 515 -43.85 -5.12 8.91
CA LYS A 515 -43.07 -4.45 9.96
C LYS A 515 -41.59 -4.41 9.59
N ILE A 516 -40.96 -3.24 9.70
CA ILE A 516 -39.55 -2.99 9.40
C ILE A 516 -38.93 -2.24 10.57
N ASN A 517 -37.90 -2.81 11.18
CA ASN A 517 -37.14 -2.13 12.25
C ASN A 517 -35.88 -1.55 11.59
N VAL A 518 -35.88 -0.24 11.33
CA VAL A 518 -34.78 0.45 10.65
C VAL A 518 -33.80 0.97 11.69
N LEU A 519 -32.54 0.56 11.56
CA LEU A 519 -31.44 1.14 12.32
C LEU A 519 -31.02 2.46 11.67
N TYR A 520 -30.99 3.52 12.47
CA TYR A 520 -30.65 4.87 12.04
C TYR A 520 -29.55 5.47 12.91
N SER A 521 -28.43 5.85 12.28
CA SER A 521 -27.28 6.47 12.96
C SER A 521 -27.51 7.94 13.38
N GLY A 522 -28.58 8.58 12.92
CA GLY A 522 -28.93 9.94 13.32
C GLY A 522 -28.15 11.04 12.60
N ASP A 523 -28.55 12.29 12.87
CA ASP A 523 -27.94 13.47 12.24
C ASP A 523 -26.82 14.13 13.05
N GLU A 524 -26.52 13.63 14.24
CA GLU A 524 -25.50 14.19 15.14
C GLU A 524 -24.09 14.14 14.51
N GLN A 525 -23.12 14.96 14.97
CA GLN A 525 -21.73 14.94 14.49
C GLN A 525 -20.93 13.80 15.15
N GLY A 526 -19.95 13.28 14.41
CA GLY A 526 -19.04 12.24 14.88
C GLY A 526 -19.11 10.94 14.08
N GLY A 527 -18.17 10.03 14.39
CA GLY A 527 -18.02 8.74 13.72
C GLY A 527 -19.19 7.78 13.92
N ILE A 528 -19.36 6.86 12.98
CA ILE A 528 -20.44 5.88 12.95
C ILE A 528 -20.41 4.95 14.16
N ILE A 529 -19.21 4.58 14.61
CA ILE A 529 -19.01 3.75 15.81
C ILE A 529 -19.67 4.41 17.03
N LYS A 530 -19.43 5.71 17.21
CA LYS A 530 -19.97 6.46 18.34
C LYS A 530 -21.49 6.64 18.23
N LYS A 531 -21.98 6.98 17.04
CA LYS A 531 -23.42 7.15 16.74
C LYS A 531 -24.23 5.89 17.00
N LEU A 532 -23.65 4.75 16.70
CA LEU A 532 -24.27 3.44 16.85
C LEU A 532 -23.86 2.72 18.15
N SER A 533 -23.11 3.36 19.05
CA SER A 533 -22.63 2.75 20.30
C SER A 533 -23.71 2.02 21.11
N LYS A 534 -24.92 2.59 21.24
CA LYS A 534 -26.04 1.93 21.94
C LYS A 534 -26.50 0.66 21.22
N PHE A 535 -26.57 0.69 19.88
CA PHE A 535 -26.86 -0.48 19.06
C PHE A 535 -25.74 -1.53 19.12
N CYS A 536 -24.48 -1.09 19.08
CA CYS A 536 -23.32 -1.97 19.18
C CYS A 536 -23.36 -2.83 20.46
N ASN A 537 -23.81 -2.23 21.56
CA ASN A 537 -23.95 -2.88 22.87
C ASN A 537 -25.15 -3.82 22.94
N ASP A 538 -26.33 -3.37 22.49
CA ASP A 538 -27.55 -4.18 22.48
C ASP A 538 -28.31 -4.05 21.14
N PRO A 539 -28.05 -4.95 20.18
CA PRO A 539 -28.70 -4.94 18.88
C PRO A 539 -30.16 -5.43 18.92
N THR A 540 -30.64 -5.95 20.06
CA THR A 540 -32.00 -6.49 20.19
C THR A 540 -32.97 -5.49 20.82
N ASN A 541 -32.47 -4.38 21.36
CA ASN A 541 -33.28 -3.31 21.92
C ASN A 541 -33.94 -2.46 20.82
N TYR A 542 -34.98 -3.00 20.18
CA TYR A 542 -35.82 -2.29 19.20
C TYR A 542 -36.61 -1.10 19.79
N ASN A 543 -36.50 -0.87 21.10
CA ASN A 543 -37.02 0.32 21.79
C ASN A 543 -35.93 1.39 22.02
N GLY A 544 -34.68 1.12 21.63
CA GLY A 544 -33.53 2.00 21.81
C GLY A 544 -33.50 3.22 20.88
N LYS A 545 -32.61 4.19 21.18
CA LYS A 545 -32.51 5.50 20.48
C LYS A 545 -32.29 5.35 18.95
N ASN A 546 -31.61 4.29 18.52
CA ASN A 546 -31.20 4.09 17.12
C ASN A 546 -32.25 3.37 16.26
N TYR A 547 -33.34 2.83 16.83
CA TYR A 547 -34.33 2.06 16.07
C TYR A 547 -35.60 2.86 15.76
N GLU A 548 -35.99 2.83 14.49
CA GLU A 548 -37.27 3.33 14.00
C GLU A 548 -38.14 2.15 13.56
N ASN A 549 -39.29 1.98 14.22
CA ASN A 549 -40.19 0.86 13.99
C ASN A 549 -41.27 1.28 12.99
N TRP A 550 -41.07 0.90 11.74
CA TRP A 550 -41.95 1.22 10.63
C TRP A 550 -42.94 0.08 10.36
N GLN A 551 -44.17 0.43 10.00
CA GLN A 551 -45.08 -0.52 9.34
C GLN A 551 -45.60 0.07 8.04
N CYS A 552 -45.42 -0.68 6.96
CA CYS A 552 -45.85 -0.31 5.63
C CYS A 552 -47.02 -1.17 5.18
N HIS A 553 -48.04 -0.57 4.58
CA HIS A 553 -49.20 -1.29 4.04
C HIS A 553 -49.66 -0.74 2.70
N TYR A 554 -50.39 -1.59 1.97
CA TYR A 554 -51.03 -1.24 0.71
C TYR A 554 -52.33 -0.45 0.95
N LYS A 555 -52.53 0.60 0.16
CA LYS A 555 -53.83 1.20 -0.10
C LYS A 555 -54.05 1.15 -1.62
N ARG A 556 -55.03 0.35 -2.06
CA ARG A 556 -55.51 0.12 -3.46
C ARG A 556 -54.51 0.49 -4.59
N ASN A 557 -53.98 -0.54 -5.26
CA ASN A 557 -53.15 -0.56 -6.48
C ASN A 557 -52.00 0.45 -6.70
N GLU A 558 -51.89 1.59 -6.01
CA GLU A 558 -50.86 2.61 -6.35
C GLU A 558 -50.25 3.37 -5.14
N ASP A 559 -50.81 3.30 -3.92
CA ASP A 559 -50.34 4.10 -2.77
C ASP A 559 -49.89 3.24 -1.55
N ILE A 560 -48.60 2.85 -1.49
CA ILE A 560 -48.02 2.24 -0.28
C ILE A 560 -47.66 3.34 0.73
N LYS A 561 -48.19 3.25 1.94
CA LYS A 561 -47.84 4.15 3.06
C LYS A 561 -47.07 3.42 4.14
N CYS A 562 -46.05 4.08 4.66
CA CYS A 562 -45.28 3.64 5.82
C CYS A 562 -45.53 4.59 7.00
N HIS A 563 -45.77 4.03 8.17
CA HIS A 563 -45.88 4.79 9.41
C HIS A 563 -44.88 4.31 10.44
N MET A 564 -44.33 5.25 11.20
CA MET A 564 -43.46 4.99 12.32
C MET A 564 -44.28 4.88 13.60
N THR A 565 -44.10 3.80 14.34
CA THR A 565 -44.90 3.46 15.53
C THR A 565 -44.31 3.99 16.84
N ASN A 566 -43.04 4.35 16.86
CA ASN A 566 -42.31 4.78 18.05
C ASN A 566 -41.80 6.24 17.92
N LEU A 567 -42.70 7.22 17.96
CA LEU A 567 -42.43 8.66 17.92
C LEU A 567 -41.72 9.24 19.18
N LYS A 568 -40.93 8.45 19.91
CA LYS A 568 -40.40 8.79 21.26
C LYS A 568 -39.41 9.97 21.30
N GLN A 569 -39.19 10.71 20.22
CA GLN A 569 -38.18 11.78 20.14
C GLN A 569 -38.83 13.17 20.25
N LYS A 570 -38.24 14.04 21.08
CA LYS A 570 -38.75 15.38 21.41
C LYS A 570 -38.89 16.34 20.21
N VAL A 571 -38.22 16.04 19.09
CA VAL A 571 -38.29 16.79 17.81
C VAL A 571 -38.43 15.76 16.68
N PRO A 572 -39.43 15.87 15.77
CA PRO A 572 -39.59 14.93 14.69
C PRO A 572 -38.45 15.07 13.66
N LYS A 573 -37.57 14.08 13.56
CA LYS A 573 -36.41 14.09 12.64
C LYS A 573 -36.84 14.08 11.17
N HIS A 574 -37.83 13.26 10.86
CA HIS A 574 -38.56 13.17 9.60
C HIS A 574 -40.03 12.84 9.88
N ARG A 575 -40.87 12.74 8.84
CA ARG A 575 -42.33 12.57 9.00
C ARG A 575 -42.65 11.20 9.61
N GLY A 576 -43.55 11.16 10.59
CA GLY A 576 -44.05 9.90 11.16
C GLY A 576 -44.87 9.05 10.18
N VAL A 577 -45.37 9.63 9.08
CA VAL A 577 -46.06 8.93 7.99
C VAL A 577 -45.51 9.45 6.65
N MET A 578 -45.11 8.54 5.77
CA MET A 578 -44.58 8.86 4.45
C MET A 578 -45.01 7.83 3.40
N THR A 579 -44.86 8.17 2.12
CA THR A 579 -45.04 7.15 1.05
C THR A 579 -43.88 6.16 1.10
N PHE A 580 -44.05 4.95 0.57
CA PHE A 580 -42.95 4.00 0.47
C PHE A 580 -41.78 4.53 -0.36
N ASP A 581 -42.08 5.35 -1.37
CA ASP A 581 -41.10 6.07 -2.17
C ASP A 581 -40.17 6.98 -1.35
N GLU A 582 -40.73 7.73 -0.41
CA GLU A 582 -39.99 8.60 0.51
C GLU A 582 -39.19 7.74 1.52
N PHE A 583 -39.79 6.66 2.00
CA PHE A 583 -39.15 5.72 2.93
C PHE A 583 -37.95 5.00 2.31
N PHE A 584 -38.10 4.50 1.08
CA PHE A 584 -37.02 3.81 0.36
C PHE A 584 -35.85 4.76 0.07
N ASP A 585 -36.13 6.00 -0.32
CA ASP A 585 -35.10 7.02 -0.55
C ASP A 585 -34.29 7.33 0.72
N LEU A 586 -34.99 7.50 1.85
CA LEU A 586 -34.38 7.71 3.16
C LEU A 586 -33.53 6.50 3.57
N TRP A 587 -34.07 5.28 3.44
CA TRP A 587 -33.38 4.06 3.80
C TRP A 587 -32.12 3.82 2.97
N ALA A 588 -32.20 3.94 1.64
CA ALA A 588 -31.07 3.76 0.73
C ALA A 588 -29.94 4.78 1.00
N THR A 589 -30.32 6.01 1.33
CA THR A 589 -29.37 7.07 1.68
C THR A 589 -28.62 6.75 2.96
N ASN A 590 -29.35 6.33 3.99
CA ASN A 590 -28.75 5.95 5.26
C ASN A 590 -27.79 4.77 5.07
N LEU A 591 -28.19 3.73 4.33
CA LEU A 591 -27.32 2.60 3.99
C LEU A 591 -26.01 3.07 3.35
N LEU A 592 -26.08 3.82 2.25
CA LEU A 592 -24.90 4.24 1.50
C LEU A 592 -24.00 5.19 2.31
N THR A 593 -24.58 6.13 3.06
CA THR A 593 -23.82 7.06 3.91
C THR A 593 -23.13 6.34 5.07
N GLU A 594 -23.79 5.35 5.67
CA GLU A 594 -23.23 4.53 6.76
C GLU A 594 -22.13 3.59 6.26
N THR A 595 -22.30 2.95 5.09
CA THR A 595 -21.24 2.16 4.43
C THR A 595 -19.97 3.01 4.23
N ILE A 596 -20.10 4.20 3.66
CA ILE A 596 -18.96 5.11 3.47
C ILE A 596 -18.24 5.41 4.79
N SER A 597 -19.00 5.61 5.87
CA SER A 597 -18.43 5.88 7.19
C SER A 597 -17.69 4.67 7.75
N TRP A 598 -18.28 3.48 7.70
CA TRP A 598 -17.65 2.24 8.16
C TRP A 598 -16.35 1.98 7.41
N GLU A 599 -16.37 2.12 6.08
CA GLU A 599 -15.19 1.90 5.25
C GLU A 599 -14.05 2.88 5.53
N ASN A 600 -14.36 4.12 5.92
CA ASN A 600 -13.33 5.08 6.32
C ASN A 600 -12.80 4.79 7.74
N GLU A 601 -13.68 4.58 8.72
CA GLU A 601 -13.31 4.42 10.13
C GLU A 601 -12.60 3.09 10.41
N LEU A 602 -13.05 1.99 9.77
CA LEU A 602 -12.45 0.67 9.95
C LEU A 602 -11.35 0.36 8.94
N LYS A 603 -10.98 1.30 8.07
CA LYS A 603 -9.97 1.09 7.03
C LYS A 603 -8.68 0.45 7.57
N ASN A 604 -8.17 0.97 8.68
CA ASN A 604 -6.94 0.48 9.28
C ASN A 604 -7.15 -0.88 9.97
N CYS A 605 -8.32 -1.12 10.57
CA CYS A 605 -8.66 -2.40 11.17
C CYS A 605 -8.81 -3.50 10.11
N ILE A 606 -9.52 -3.21 9.01
CA ILE A 606 -9.71 -4.12 7.87
C ILE A 606 -8.38 -4.42 7.18
N ASN A 607 -7.49 -3.44 7.06
CA ASN A 607 -6.19 -3.62 6.42
C ASN A 607 -5.07 -4.01 7.40
N ASN A 608 -5.38 -4.25 8.68
CA ASN A 608 -4.38 -4.62 9.68
C ASN A 608 -3.78 -5.99 9.31
N LYS A 609 -2.44 -6.05 9.20
CA LYS A 609 -1.70 -7.28 8.89
C LYS A 609 -0.99 -7.88 10.12
N ASN A 610 -1.06 -7.20 11.27
CA ASN A 610 -0.41 -7.59 12.51
C ASN A 610 -1.46 -8.14 13.49
N THR A 611 -1.73 -9.45 13.37
CA THR A 611 -2.68 -10.18 14.22
C THR A 611 -2.10 -10.55 15.59
N GLU A 612 -0.80 -10.34 15.83
CA GLU A 612 -0.10 -10.69 17.07
C GLU A 612 -0.33 -9.69 18.21
N LYS A 613 -0.66 -8.43 17.89
CA LYS A 613 -1.02 -7.42 18.90
C LYS A 613 -2.54 -7.27 18.93
N CYS A 614 -3.14 -7.57 20.09
CA CYS A 614 -4.53 -7.25 20.34
C CYS A 614 -4.76 -5.73 20.18
N ASN A 615 -5.51 -5.35 19.13
CA ASN A 615 -6.17 -4.05 19.07
C ASN A 615 -7.62 -4.22 19.51
N LYS A 616 -7.84 -4.12 20.83
CA LYS A 616 -9.16 -4.31 21.45
C LYS A 616 -10.21 -3.38 20.85
N GLU A 617 -9.83 -2.13 20.57
CA GLU A 617 -10.71 -1.14 19.96
C GLU A 617 -11.13 -1.57 18.54
N CYS A 618 -10.18 -1.97 17.67
CA CYS A 618 -10.53 -2.51 16.36
C CYS A 618 -11.41 -3.76 16.48
N ASN A 619 -11.12 -4.70 17.38
CA ASN A 619 -11.97 -5.88 17.57
C ASN A 619 -13.41 -5.52 17.94
N GLU A 620 -13.60 -4.64 18.92
CA GLU A 620 -14.92 -4.18 19.37
C GLU A 620 -15.66 -3.45 18.24
N ASN A 621 -14.95 -2.60 17.49
CA ASN A 621 -15.53 -1.86 16.37
C ASN A 621 -15.88 -2.79 15.18
N CYS A 622 -15.04 -3.78 14.85
CA CYS A 622 -15.31 -4.80 13.84
C CYS A 622 -16.53 -5.66 14.23
N LYS A 623 -16.69 -6.00 15.51
CA LYS A 623 -17.88 -6.70 16.03
C LYS A 623 -19.13 -5.86 15.85
N CYS A 624 -19.07 -4.56 16.13
CA CYS A 624 -20.21 -3.69 15.87
C CYS A 624 -20.53 -3.58 14.38
N PHE A 625 -19.52 -3.50 13.52
CA PHE A 625 -19.71 -3.47 12.08
C PHE A 625 -20.39 -4.74 11.56
N GLU A 626 -19.96 -5.92 12.01
CA GLU A 626 -20.62 -7.20 11.66
C GLU A 626 -22.10 -7.22 12.08
N LYS A 627 -22.41 -6.74 13.29
CA LYS A 627 -23.80 -6.58 13.75
C LYS A 627 -24.59 -5.63 12.86
N TRP A 628 -23.99 -4.51 12.45
CA TRP A 628 -24.61 -3.53 11.57
C TRP A 628 -24.92 -4.14 10.19
N VAL A 629 -23.98 -4.88 9.58
CA VAL A 629 -24.20 -5.54 8.28
C VAL A 629 -25.36 -6.53 8.37
N LYS A 630 -25.39 -7.38 9.41
CA LYS A 630 -26.49 -8.34 9.65
C LYS A 630 -27.84 -7.63 9.79
N GLN A 631 -27.88 -6.53 10.55
CA GLN A 631 -29.09 -5.73 10.74
C GLN A 631 -29.54 -5.08 9.41
N LYS A 632 -28.63 -4.61 8.56
CA LYS A 632 -28.96 -4.04 7.25
C LYS A 632 -29.45 -5.08 6.24
N ASP A 633 -28.91 -6.29 6.28
CA ASP A 633 -29.41 -7.42 5.50
C ASP A 633 -30.86 -7.80 5.88
N ASP A 634 -31.15 -7.81 7.18
CA ASP A 634 -32.50 -8.06 7.68
C ASP A 634 -33.50 -6.94 7.39
N GLU A 635 -33.06 -5.68 7.44
CA GLU A 635 -33.84 -4.55 6.94
C GLU A 635 -34.12 -4.72 5.45
N TRP A 636 -33.11 -5.03 4.65
CA TRP A 636 -33.24 -5.15 3.20
C TRP A 636 -34.26 -6.23 2.81
N LYS A 637 -34.21 -7.42 3.45
CA LYS A 637 -35.21 -8.49 3.26
C LYS A 637 -36.65 -8.01 3.50
N LYS A 638 -36.86 -7.11 4.47
CA LYS A 638 -38.18 -6.57 4.81
C LYS A 638 -38.61 -5.45 3.87
N VAL A 639 -37.70 -4.54 3.51
CA VAL A 639 -37.92 -3.50 2.49
C VAL A 639 -38.29 -4.15 1.16
N LYS A 640 -37.58 -5.22 0.78
CA LYS A 640 -37.84 -6.05 -0.40
C LYS A 640 -39.27 -6.56 -0.47
N LYS A 641 -39.75 -7.16 0.63
CA LYS A 641 -41.12 -7.66 0.74
C LYS A 641 -42.19 -6.59 0.53
N VAL A 642 -41.89 -5.31 0.76
CA VAL A 642 -42.87 -4.22 0.56
C VAL A 642 -43.01 -3.82 -0.90
N PHE A 643 -41.97 -3.94 -1.73
CA PHE A 643 -42.10 -3.63 -3.16
C PHE A 643 -42.35 -4.86 -4.04
N GLU A 644 -42.04 -6.08 -3.58
CA GLU A 644 -42.32 -7.33 -4.34
C GLU A 644 -43.82 -7.57 -4.58
N ASN A 645 -44.74 -7.04 -3.75
CA ASN A 645 -46.19 -7.18 -4.02
C ASN A 645 -46.78 -6.06 -4.91
N GLN A 646 -45.96 -5.30 -5.66
CA GLN A 646 -46.45 -4.37 -6.69
C GLN A 646 -46.38 -4.98 -8.10
N ASN A 647 -47.53 -5.17 -8.74
CA ASN A 647 -47.62 -5.42 -10.18
C ASN A 647 -47.30 -4.12 -10.94
N GLY A 648 -46.04 -3.90 -11.32
CA GLY A 648 -45.68 -2.93 -12.39
C GLY A 648 -44.76 -1.75 -12.05
N THR A 649 -44.20 -1.64 -10.84
CA THR A 649 -43.44 -0.42 -10.41
C THR A 649 -41.97 -0.65 -10.05
N MET A 650 -41.31 -1.68 -10.62
CA MET A 650 -39.92 -2.03 -10.28
C MET A 650 -38.85 -1.04 -10.83
N GLN A 651 -39.13 -0.37 -11.96
CA GLN A 651 -38.16 0.51 -12.64
C GLN A 651 -37.90 1.83 -11.89
N THR A 652 -38.90 2.38 -11.21
CA THR A 652 -38.80 3.69 -10.52
C THR A 652 -37.84 3.62 -9.33
N TYR A 653 -37.92 2.57 -8.51
CA TYR A 653 -37.01 2.37 -7.36
C TYR A 653 -35.58 2.09 -7.81
N TYR A 654 -35.41 1.30 -8.88
CA TYR A 654 -34.12 1.08 -9.49
C TYR A 654 -33.48 2.40 -9.97
N ASN A 655 -34.23 3.25 -10.69
CA ASN A 655 -33.72 4.53 -11.17
C ASN A 655 -33.29 5.45 -10.01
N LYS A 656 -34.04 5.47 -8.90
CA LYS A 656 -33.67 6.20 -7.68
C LYS A 656 -32.38 5.66 -7.06
N LEU A 657 -32.27 4.35 -6.90
CA LEU A 657 -31.08 3.71 -6.35
C LEU A 657 -29.84 3.95 -7.21
N LYS A 658 -29.96 3.80 -8.53
CA LYS A 658 -28.90 4.13 -9.49
C LYS A 658 -28.43 5.57 -9.35
N SER A 659 -29.37 6.52 -9.20
CA SER A 659 -29.04 7.92 -8.97
C SER A 659 -28.23 8.13 -7.69
N HIS A 660 -28.56 7.43 -6.59
CA HIS A 660 -27.78 7.49 -5.35
C HIS A 660 -26.38 6.91 -5.50
N PHE A 661 -26.24 5.82 -6.24
CA PHE A 661 -24.93 5.25 -6.54
C PHE A 661 -24.07 6.19 -7.40
N ASP A 662 -24.59 6.63 -8.54
CA ASP A 662 -23.88 7.43 -9.52
C ASP A 662 -23.51 8.81 -9.01
N ASN A 663 -24.47 9.50 -8.37
CA ASN A 663 -24.31 10.89 -8.02
C ASN A 663 -23.78 11.11 -6.60
N TYR A 664 -23.74 10.08 -5.75
CA TYR A 664 -23.23 10.20 -4.38
C TYR A 664 -22.21 9.12 -4.02
N PHE A 665 -22.62 7.87 -3.94
CA PHE A 665 -21.77 6.81 -3.38
C PHE A 665 -20.44 6.67 -4.14
N PHE A 666 -20.49 6.55 -5.46
CA PHE A 666 -19.28 6.43 -6.29
C PHE A 666 -18.43 7.71 -6.25
N LEU A 667 -19.04 8.90 -6.20
CA LEU A 667 -18.28 10.15 -6.12
C LEU A 667 -17.48 10.25 -4.81
N VAL A 668 -18.04 9.76 -3.71
CA VAL A 668 -17.43 9.83 -2.39
C VAL A 668 -16.40 8.72 -2.20
N ILE A 669 -16.76 7.45 -2.45
CA ILE A 669 -15.84 6.30 -2.28
C ILE A 669 -14.60 6.42 -3.18
N ASN A 670 -14.76 6.80 -4.44
CA ASN A 670 -13.62 6.94 -5.35
C ASN A 670 -12.63 8.02 -4.91
N LYS A 671 -13.09 9.03 -4.16
CA LYS A 671 -12.22 10.07 -3.60
C LYS A 671 -11.54 9.63 -2.30
N ILE A 672 -12.23 8.89 -1.43
CA ILE A 672 -11.66 8.40 -0.16
C ILE A 672 -10.61 7.31 -0.40
N ASN A 673 -10.87 6.44 -1.37
CA ASN A 673 -10.02 5.29 -1.72
C ASN A 673 -9.21 5.52 -3.00
N LYS A 674 -8.89 6.79 -3.31
CA LYS A 674 -8.11 7.15 -4.50
C LYS A 674 -6.72 6.48 -4.45
N GLY A 675 -6.43 5.66 -5.47
CA GLY A 675 -5.16 4.91 -5.58
C GLY A 675 -5.25 3.45 -5.12
N GLU A 676 -6.41 2.99 -4.63
CA GLU A 676 -6.62 1.59 -4.24
C GLU A 676 -7.35 0.80 -5.34
N GLU A 677 -6.60 -0.01 -6.09
CA GLU A 677 -7.12 -0.80 -7.22
C GLU A 677 -8.29 -1.72 -6.83
N LYS A 678 -8.29 -2.26 -5.59
CA LYS A 678 -9.37 -3.09 -5.04
C LYS A 678 -10.72 -2.37 -5.07
N TRP A 679 -10.74 -1.09 -4.67
CA TRP A 679 -11.96 -0.29 -4.61
C TRP A 679 -12.46 0.11 -5.97
N LYS A 680 -11.54 0.48 -6.87
CA LYS A 680 -11.88 0.79 -8.26
C LYS A 680 -12.57 -0.42 -8.92
N LYS A 681 -11.99 -1.62 -8.78
CA LYS A 681 -12.57 -2.86 -9.29
C LYS A 681 -13.96 -3.14 -8.70
N PHE A 682 -14.13 -3.02 -7.39
CA PHE A 682 -15.43 -3.22 -6.75
C PHE A 682 -16.49 -2.21 -7.21
N THR A 683 -16.14 -0.92 -7.32
CA THR A 683 -17.08 0.10 -7.82
C THR A 683 -17.44 -0.12 -9.29
N ASP A 684 -16.50 -0.60 -10.10
CA ASP A 684 -16.74 -0.94 -11.50
C ASP A 684 -17.64 -2.19 -11.62
N GLU A 685 -17.43 -3.21 -10.79
CA GLU A 685 -18.30 -4.39 -10.69
C GLU A 685 -19.74 -4.01 -10.27
N LEU A 686 -19.88 -3.18 -9.23
CA LEU A 686 -21.18 -2.65 -8.80
C LEU A 686 -21.85 -1.83 -9.91
N ARG A 687 -21.11 -0.93 -10.56
CA ARG A 687 -21.63 -0.10 -11.66
C ARG A 687 -22.08 -0.95 -12.83
N ASN A 688 -21.28 -1.95 -13.22
CA ASN A 688 -21.63 -2.88 -14.29
C ASN A 688 -22.89 -3.70 -13.96
N LYS A 689 -23.05 -4.20 -12.73
CA LYS A 689 -24.28 -4.88 -12.32
C LYS A 689 -25.48 -3.94 -12.38
N ILE A 690 -25.32 -2.70 -11.92
CA ILE A 690 -26.36 -1.69 -12.01
C ILE A 690 -26.69 -1.44 -13.49
N ASP A 691 -25.74 -1.17 -14.37
CA ASP A 691 -26.02 -0.82 -15.78
C ASP A 691 -26.55 -2.00 -16.63
N SER A 692 -26.10 -3.23 -16.36
CA SER A 692 -26.52 -4.45 -17.08
C SER A 692 -28.02 -4.76 -16.91
N SER A 693 -28.62 -4.31 -15.81
CA SER A 693 -30.05 -4.49 -15.53
C SER A 693 -30.99 -3.73 -16.48
N LYS A 694 -30.50 -2.73 -17.24
CA LYS A 694 -31.31 -2.03 -18.26
C LYS A 694 -31.60 -2.88 -19.51
N ALA A 695 -30.80 -3.93 -19.76
CA ALA A 695 -30.86 -4.69 -21.01
C ALA A 695 -31.93 -5.80 -21.01
N LYS A 696 -32.50 -6.17 -19.85
CA LYS A 696 -33.51 -7.24 -19.74
C LYS A 696 -34.84 -6.65 -19.25
N LYS A 697 -35.83 -6.52 -20.16
CA LYS A 697 -37.22 -6.25 -19.77
C LYS A 697 -37.74 -7.46 -18.98
N GLY A 698 -37.77 -7.37 -17.64
CA GLY A 698 -38.55 -8.27 -16.79
C GLY A 698 -37.83 -9.00 -15.64
N THR A 699 -36.58 -8.68 -15.27
CA THR A 699 -35.87 -9.40 -14.17
C THR A 699 -35.47 -8.53 -12.96
N ASN A 700 -35.37 -9.19 -11.80
CA ASN A 700 -35.23 -8.73 -10.40
C ASN A 700 -33.98 -7.89 -10.03
N ASP A 701 -33.35 -7.19 -10.98
CA ASP A 701 -31.90 -6.95 -10.94
C ASP A 701 -31.43 -5.76 -10.06
N ALA A 702 -32.33 -4.85 -9.66
CA ALA A 702 -32.04 -3.84 -8.62
C ALA A 702 -31.77 -4.46 -7.24
N GLN A 703 -32.29 -5.68 -7.04
CA GLN A 703 -32.09 -6.45 -5.82
C GLN A 703 -30.65 -6.93 -5.68
N ASP A 704 -29.98 -7.14 -6.83
CA ASP A 704 -28.64 -7.69 -6.88
C ASP A 704 -27.55 -6.66 -6.54
N SER A 705 -27.81 -5.36 -6.70
CA SER A 705 -26.83 -4.32 -6.38
C SER A 705 -26.73 -4.02 -4.88
N ILE A 706 -27.86 -3.90 -4.17
CA ILE A 706 -27.87 -3.81 -2.70
C ILE A 706 -27.32 -5.09 -2.09
N LYS A 707 -27.72 -6.26 -2.62
CA LYS A 707 -27.19 -7.54 -2.16
C LYS A 707 -25.67 -7.63 -2.36
N LEU A 708 -25.16 -7.26 -3.54
CA LEU A 708 -23.72 -7.23 -3.81
C LEU A 708 -22.97 -6.30 -2.86
N LEU A 709 -23.54 -5.12 -2.56
CA LEU A 709 -22.98 -4.21 -1.59
C LEU A 709 -22.91 -4.87 -0.20
N LEU A 710 -24.02 -5.40 0.31
CA LEU A 710 -24.06 -6.05 1.63
C LEU A 710 -23.18 -7.30 1.72
N ASP A 711 -23.08 -8.10 0.65
CA ASP A 711 -22.18 -9.25 0.57
C ASP A 711 -20.70 -8.80 0.67
N HIS A 712 -20.35 -7.67 0.03
CA HIS A 712 -19.04 -7.05 0.15
C HIS A 712 -18.77 -6.55 1.58
N GLU A 713 -19.71 -5.83 2.17
CA GLU A 713 -19.59 -5.35 3.56
C GLU A 713 -19.45 -6.52 4.54
N ASN A 714 -20.18 -7.62 4.33
CA ASN A 714 -20.09 -8.81 5.17
C ASN A 714 -18.71 -9.47 5.07
N LYS A 715 -18.14 -9.54 3.85
CA LYS A 715 -16.76 -9.98 3.64
C LYS A 715 -15.74 -9.07 4.34
N ASN A 716 -15.94 -7.75 4.28
CA ASN A 716 -15.08 -6.79 4.95
C ASN A 716 -15.21 -6.91 6.48
N ALA A 717 -16.41 -7.13 7.02
CA ALA A 717 -16.62 -7.38 8.44
C ALA A 717 -15.91 -8.68 8.90
N GLY A 718 -16.02 -9.76 8.13
CA GLY A 718 -15.28 -11.00 8.38
C GLY A 718 -13.76 -10.79 8.36
N THR A 719 -13.26 -10.07 7.36
CA THR A 719 -11.83 -9.70 7.26
C THR A 719 -11.39 -8.85 8.46
N CYS A 720 -12.20 -7.87 8.87
CA CYS A 720 -11.95 -7.01 10.02
C CYS A 720 -11.81 -7.84 11.30
N LEU A 721 -12.71 -8.79 11.55
CA LEU A 721 -12.66 -9.66 12.72
C LEU A 721 -11.44 -10.60 12.70
N GLN A 722 -11.12 -11.18 11.54
CA GLN A 722 -9.96 -12.04 11.36
C GLN A 722 -8.64 -11.29 11.61
N ASN A 723 -8.55 -10.06 11.12
CA ASN A 723 -7.35 -9.23 11.28
C ASN A 723 -7.21 -8.64 12.68
N ASN A 724 -8.26 -8.72 13.51
CA ASN A 724 -8.29 -8.20 14.88
C ASN A 724 -8.92 -9.22 15.84
N PRO A 725 -8.31 -10.40 16.05
CA PRO A 725 -8.89 -11.48 16.86
C PRO A 725 -8.92 -11.15 18.36
N SER A 726 -9.90 -11.72 19.09
CA SER A 726 -10.08 -11.46 20.52
C SER A 726 -9.15 -12.26 21.45
N GLU A 727 -8.56 -13.36 20.98
CA GLU A 727 -7.70 -14.24 21.78
C GLU A 727 -6.47 -13.55 22.40
N PRO A 728 -5.69 -12.71 21.68
CA PRO A 728 -4.59 -11.97 22.31
C PRO A 728 -5.04 -10.91 23.33
N CYS A 729 -6.34 -10.60 23.43
CA CYS A 729 -6.89 -9.58 24.34
C CYS A 729 -7.28 -10.14 25.71
N SER A 730 -7.41 -11.45 25.84
CA SER A 730 -7.95 -12.11 27.02
C SER A 730 -6.84 -12.76 27.85
N LYS A 731 -6.07 -11.96 28.60
CA LYS A 731 -5.40 -12.48 29.80
C LYS A 731 -6.24 -12.17 31.02
N ALA A 732 -7.17 -13.07 31.31
CA ALA A 732 -7.70 -13.38 32.63
C ALA A 732 -8.12 -14.87 32.62
N GLU A 733 -7.90 -15.57 33.74
CA GLU A 733 -7.79 -17.03 33.94
C GLU A 733 -8.94 -17.97 33.46
N PRO A 734 -8.70 -19.30 33.36
CA PRO A 734 -9.43 -20.23 32.50
C PRO A 734 -10.49 -21.09 33.22
N GLN A 735 -11.61 -21.42 32.56
CA GLN A 735 -12.37 -22.65 32.83
C GLN A 735 -13.07 -23.25 31.59
N LYS A 736 -12.66 -24.51 31.32
CA LYS A 736 -13.34 -25.76 30.90
C LYS A 736 -14.44 -25.83 29.81
N SER A 737 -14.33 -26.94 29.09
CA SER A 737 -14.99 -27.49 27.91
C SER A 737 -16.46 -27.91 28.09
N ASP A 738 -17.19 -28.10 26.98
CA ASP A 738 -17.62 -29.44 26.50
C ASP A 738 -18.32 -29.40 25.11
N GLU A 739 -17.89 -30.32 24.23
CA GLU A 739 -18.56 -31.20 23.24
C GLU A 739 -20.08 -31.02 22.91
N ASN A 740 -20.69 -31.35 21.76
CA ASN A 740 -20.39 -32.13 20.54
C ASN A 740 -21.59 -31.95 19.56
N THR A 741 -21.43 -31.88 18.23
CA THR A 741 -22.39 -32.46 17.23
C THR A 741 -21.78 -32.46 15.82
N GLN A 742 -21.68 -33.65 15.20
CA GLN A 742 -21.18 -33.92 13.84
C GLN A 742 -22.35 -34.12 12.84
N PRO A 743 -22.16 -33.87 11.53
CA PRO A 743 -22.66 -34.82 10.52
C PRO A 743 -21.72 -35.10 9.33
N GLN A 744 -21.42 -36.39 9.15
CA GLN A 744 -21.17 -37.27 7.98
C GLN A 744 -20.44 -36.84 6.69
N ASP A 745 -19.65 -37.81 6.19
CA ASP A 745 -18.43 -37.72 5.38
C ASP A 745 -18.58 -37.62 3.84
N PRO A 746 -17.61 -36.97 3.15
CA PRO A 746 -17.27 -37.20 1.73
C PRO A 746 -16.23 -38.35 1.56
N PRO A 747 -15.96 -38.83 0.32
CA PRO A 747 -15.26 -40.10 0.02
C PRO A 747 -13.78 -40.16 0.47
N PRO A 748 -13.16 -41.37 0.52
CA PRO A 748 -11.92 -41.60 1.25
C PRO A 748 -10.73 -40.80 0.72
N ASN A 749 -10.02 -40.16 1.64
CA ASN A 749 -8.80 -39.39 1.40
C ASN A 749 -7.60 -40.36 1.16
N PRO A 750 -6.76 -40.17 0.13
CA PRO A 750 -5.58 -41.01 -0.13
C PRO A 750 -4.48 -41.01 0.96
N CYS A 751 -4.65 -40.24 2.04
CA CYS A 751 -3.65 -40.06 3.10
C CYS A 751 -4.00 -40.77 4.44
N ASP A 752 -4.96 -41.71 4.48
CA ASP A 752 -5.29 -42.53 5.66
C ASP A 752 -4.27 -43.66 5.94
N ALA A 753 -3.01 -43.31 6.19
CA ALA A 753 -2.01 -44.26 6.68
C ALA A 753 -1.30 -43.69 7.92
N SER A 754 -1.72 -44.15 9.10
CA SER A 754 -1.10 -43.81 10.39
C SER A 754 0.29 -44.47 10.50
N GLY A 755 1.34 -43.68 10.29
CA GLY A 755 2.73 -44.03 10.59
C GLY A 755 3.15 -43.56 11.99
N THR A 756 4.09 -44.26 12.62
CA THR A 756 4.69 -43.88 13.90
C THR A 756 5.56 -42.63 13.74
N THR A 757 5.05 -41.47 14.14
CA THR A 757 5.72 -40.18 13.97
C THR A 757 6.73 -39.88 15.08
N ALA A 758 7.92 -39.42 14.69
CA ALA A 758 8.87 -38.85 15.63
C ALA A 758 8.35 -37.49 16.16
N SER A 759 8.68 -37.13 17.40
CA SER A 759 8.36 -35.81 17.94
C SER A 759 8.98 -34.71 17.07
N VAL A 760 8.18 -33.70 16.69
CA VAL A 760 8.61 -32.54 15.89
C VAL A 760 9.85 -31.86 16.49
N GLU A 761 9.96 -31.85 17.82
CA GLU A 761 11.11 -31.26 18.53
C GLU A 761 12.41 -32.02 18.27
N GLN A 762 12.36 -33.36 18.26
CA GLN A 762 13.52 -34.20 17.96
C GLN A 762 13.96 -34.00 16.51
N MET A 763 13.00 -33.96 15.59
CA MET A 763 13.28 -33.77 14.17
C MET A 763 13.94 -32.41 13.88
N CYS A 764 13.49 -31.34 14.54
CA CYS A 764 14.08 -30.02 14.38
C CYS A 764 15.52 -29.94 14.90
N LYS A 765 15.84 -30.63 15.99
CA LYS A 765 17.22 -30.77 16.51
C LYS A 765 18.12 -31.52 15.51
N GLU A 766 17.60 -32.58 14.89
CA GLU A 766 18.33 -33.30 13.83
C GLU A 766 18.59 -32.44 12.60
N VAL A 767 17.59 -31.67 12.15
CA VAL A 767 17.73 -30.76 11.01
C VAL A 767 18.76 -29.67 11.27
N GLU A 768 18.80 -29.10 12.48
CA GLU A 768 19.84 -28.13 12.86
C GLU A 768 21.24 -28.73 12.73
N ARG A 769 21.43 -29.97 13.19
CA ARG A 769 22.67 -30.72 13.00
C ARG A 769 22.99 -30.91 11.52
N TYR A 770 22.01 -31.26 10.69
CA TYR A 770 22.20 -31.46 9.24
C TYR A 770 22.68 -30.18 8.55
N ILE A 771 22.11 -29.02 8.91
CA ILE A 771 22.53 -27.72 8.37
C ILE A 771 23.98 -27.42 8.76
N LYS A 772 24.34 -27.66 10.03
CA LYS A 772 25.71 -27.45 10.52
C LYS A 772 26.72 -28.35 9.80
N GLU A 773 26.47 -29.66 9.77
CA GLU A 773 27.34 -30.65 9.10
C GLU A 773 27.52 -30.32 7.61
N ASN A 774 26.45 -29.90 6.93
CA ASN A 774 26.50 -29.51 5.53
C ASN A 774 27.39 -28.27 5.30
N ASN A 775 27.30 -27.28 6.19
CA ASN A 775 28.05 -26.03 6.08
C ASN A 775 29.55 -26.20 6.42
N GLU A 776 29.90 -27.18 7.26
CA GLU A 776 31.29 -27.50 7.61
C GLU A 776 32.09 -28.18 6.47
N LYS A 777 31.42 -28.80 5.49
CA LYS A 777 32.08 -29.38 4.31
C LYS A 777 32.74 -28.27 3.49
N LYS A 778 34.07 -28.33 3.34
CA LYS A 778 34.87 -27.33 2.60
C LYS A 778 34.66 -27.43 1.09
N ASP A 779 34.54 -28.64 0.55
CA ASP A 779 34.28 -28.84 -0.87
C ASP A 779 32.81 -28.56 -1.19
N LYS A 780 32.57 -27.69 -2.18
CA LYS A 780 31.23 -27.36 -2.68
C LYS A 780 30.55 -28.57 -3.34
N HIS A 781 31.32 -29.53 -3.85
CA HIS A 781 30.78 -30.77 -4.43
C HIS A 781 30.26 -31.74 -3.38
N ASP A 782 30.67 -31.61 -2.12
CA ASP A 782 30.30 -32.51 -1.02
C ASP A 782 29.08 -32.05 -0.20
N ARG A 783 28.41 -30.98 -0.63
CA ARG A 783 27.30 -30.38 0.12
C ARG A 783 26.23 -29.78 -0.78
N CYS A 784 25.07 -29.46 -0.19
CA CYS A 784 24.12 -28.56 -0.81
C CYS A 784 24.55 -27.10 -0.60
N ASN A 785 24.54 -26.32 -1.68
CA ASN A 785 25.03 -24.94 -1.68
C ASN A 785 23.87 -23.93 -1.67
N LYS A 786 24.22 -22.66 -1.37
CA LYS A 786 23.30 -21.51 -1.54
C LYS A 786 22.82 -21.43 -2.99
N LYS A 787 21.60 -20.92 -3.20
CA LYS A 787 20.95 -20.87 -4.52
C LYS A 787 21.63 -19.96 -5.53
N VAL A 788 22.25 -18.89 -5.03
CA VAL A 788 23.05 -17.92 -5.79
C VAL A 788 24.36 -17.65 -5.04
N ASP A 789 25.41 -17.29 -5.79
CA ASP A 789 26.67 -16.77 -5.27
C ASP A 789 27.03 -15.45 -5.95
N GLU A 790 28.06 -14.74 -5.46
CA GLU A 790 28.47 -13.41 -5.97
C GLU A 790 28.80 -13.37 -7.47
N LYS A 791 28.94 -14.53 -8.12
CA LYS A 791 29.37 -14.66 -9.53
C LYS A 791 28.30 -15.30 -10.44
N SER A 792 27.20 -15.84 -9.91
CA SER A 792 26.21 -16.60 -10.71
C SER A 792 24.77 -16.10 -10.57
N LYS A 793 24.11 -15.93 -11.72
CA LYS A 793 22.68 -15.61 -11.81
C LYS A 793 21.84 -16.87 -11.58
N TYR A 794 20.66 -16.71 -10.97
CA TYR A 794 19.66 -17.77 -10.87
C TYR A 794 19.20 -18.17 -12.29
N PRO A 795 19.07 -19.48 -12.61
CA PRO A 795 18.78 -19.92 -13.96
C PRO A 795 17.37 -19.54 -14.42
N GLY A 796 17.17 -19.45 -15.74
CA GLY A 796 15.84 -19.37 -16.35
C GLY A 796 15.22 -20.76 -16.57
N TRP A 797 14.01 -20.80 -17.11
CA TRP A 797 13.33 -22.03 -17.51
C TRP A 797 14.14 -22.78 -18.58
N LYS A 798 14.09 -24.12 -18.53
CA LYS A 798 14.74 -24.99 -19.53
C LYS A 798 13.68 -25.85 -20.20
N CYS A 799 13.41 -25.55 -21.47
CA CYS A 799 12.37 -26.21 -22.26
C CYS A 799 12.96 -27.01 -23.43
N GLU A 800 14.28 -27.19 -23.46
CA GLU A 800 14.97 -27.98 -24.48
C GLU A 800 14.94 -29.48 -24.13
N GLU A 801 14.68 -30.33 -25.13
CA GLU A 801 14.56 -31.80 -24.98
C GLU A 801 15.76 -32.43 -24.24
N SER A 802 16.96 -31.86 -24.38
CA SER A 802 18.19 -32.37 -23.76
C SER A 802 18.17 -32.40 -22.23
N TYR A 803 17.31 -31.60 -21.59
CA TYR A 803 17.16 -31.54 -20.13
C TYR A 803 16.16 -32.58 -19.58
N PHE A 804 15.52 -33.36 -20.45
CA PHE A 804 14.53 -34.37 -20.06
C PHE A 804 14.95 -35.78 -20.47
N LYS A 805 14.58 -36.76 -19.64
CA LYS A 805 14.87 -38.17 -19.92
C LYS A 805 14.24 -38.55 -21.26
N ASN A 806 14.96 -39.37 -22.03
CA ASN A 806 14.54 -39.82 -23.36
C ASN A 806 14.30 -38.68 -24.39
N LYS A 807 14.86 -37.48 -24.15
CA LYS A 807 14.68 -36.31 -25.03
C LYS A 807 13.21 -35.94 -25.24
N GLU A 808 12.46 -35.98 -24.14
CA GLU A 808 11.04 -35.69 -24.16
C GLU A 808 10.73 -34.25 -24.62
N ARG A 809 9.76 -34.12 -25.52
CA ARG A 809 9.28 -32.83 -26.07
C ARG A 809 8.14 -32.28 -25.24
N GLY A 810 8.16 -30.98 -24.96
CA GLY A 810 7.03 -30.26 -24.37
C GLY A 810 7.24 -29.73 -22.95
N PRO A 811 7.83 -30.50 -22.00
CA PRO A 811 8.03 -30.00 -20.64
C PRO A 811 8.97 -28.78 -20.59
N CYS A 812 8.76 -27.95 -19.57
CA CYS A 812 9.66 -26.87 -19.18
C CYS A 812 10.09 -27.11 -17.72
N MET A 813 11.40 -27.18 -17.46
CA MET A 813 11.95 -27.45 -16.13
C MET A 813 12.09 -26.15 -15.34
N PRO A 814 11.43 -26.02 -14.17
CA PRO A 814 11.51 -24.83 -13.34
C PRO A 814 12.95 -24.55 -12.88
N PRO A 815 13.37 -23.28 -12.80
CA PRO A 815 14.64 -22.89 -12.18
C PRO A 815 14.88 -23.52 -10.80
N ARG A 816 13.81 -23.64 -10.00
CA ARG A 816 13.81 -24.30 -8.68
C ARG A 816 14.23 -25.76 -8.76
N ARG A 817 13.64 -26.54 -9.67
CA ARG A 817 13.99 -27.96 -9.89
C ARG A 817 15.44 -28.14 -10.36
N GLN A 818 15.94 -27.24 -11.21
CA GLN A 818 17.33 -27.27 -11.70
C GLN A 818 18.35 -27.10 -10.56
N LYS A 819 17.98 -26.36 -9.51
CA LYS A 819 18.82 -26.06 -8.34
C LYS A 819 18.44 -26.86 -7.08
N LEU A 820 17.68 -27.95 -7.23
CA LEU A 820 17.19 -28.78 -6.13
C LEU A 820 18.34 -29.50 -5.40
N CYS A 821 18.37 -29.46 -4.06
CA CYS A 821 19.35 -30.15 -3.23
C CYS A 821 19.12 -31.68 -3.23
N ILE A 822 19.94 -32.42 -3.98
CA ILE A 822 19.83 -33.90 -4.09
C ILE A 822 21.09 -34.64 -3.62
N LYS A 823 22.06 -33.93 -3.03
CA LYS A 823 23.40 -34.47 -2.72
C LYS A 823 23.34 -35.77 -1.91
N TYR A 824 22.60 -35.77 -0.81
CA TYR A 824 22.55 -36.93 0.09
C TYR A 824 21.80 -38.12 -0.53
N LEU A 825 20.85 -37.88 -1.43
CA LEU A 825 20.21 -38.93 -2.22
C LEU A 825 21.16 -39.52 -3.27
N LYS A 826 21.96 -38.67 -3.92
CA LYS A 826 22.98 -39.09 -4.88
C LYS A 826 24.04 -39.99 -4.24
N ASP A 827 24.42 -39.69 -3.00
CA ASP A 827 25.44 -40.43 -2.23
C ASP A 827 24.96 -41.79 -1.70
N LEU A 828 23.66 -42.08 -1.74
CA LEU A 828 23.15 -43.39 -1.36
C LEU A 828 23.75 -44.49 -2.25
N ASN A 829 23.90 -45.67 -1.68
CA ASN A 829 24.26 -46.88 -2.41
C ASN A 829 23.32 -48.02 -2.00
N ASP A 830 23.29 -49.09 -2.80
CA ASP A 830 22.33 -50.17 -2.61
C ASP A 830 22.49 -50.91 -1.27
N ARG A 831 23.59 -50.74 -0.51
CA ARG A 831 23.81 -51.38 0.81
C ARG A 831 23.13 -50.66 1.97
N LYS A 832 22.51 -49.50 1.73
CA LYS A 832 21.86 -48.68 2.75
C LYS A 832 20.47 -49.21 3.12
N SER A 833 20.04 -48.92 4.34
CA SER A 833 18.73 -49.29 4.88
C SER A 833 17.62 -48.33 4.43
N THR A 834 16.36 -48.69 4.62
CA THR A 834 15.22 -47.79 4.36
C THR A 834 15.21 -46.59 5.31
N ASN A 835 15.76 -46.73 6.52
CA ASN A 835 15.96 -45.62 7.44
C ASN A 835 17.08 -44.65 6.98
N ASP A 836 18.14 -45.17 6.35
CA ASP A 836 19.17 -44.32 5.71
C ASP A 836 18.55 -43.50 4.56
N LEU A 837 17.68 -44.13 3.77
CA LEU A 837 16.91 -43.45 2.71
C LEU A 837 16.00 -42.36 3.29
N ARG A 838 15.23 -42.68 4.36
CA ARG A 838 14.39 -41.72 5.09
C ARG A 838 15.21 -40.50 5.52
N THR A 839 16.36 -40.76 6.14
CA THR A 839 17.27 -39.73 6.64
C THR A 839 17.83 -38.88 5.49
N ALA A 840 18.24 -39.49 4.37
CA ALA A 840 18.77 -38.78 3.23
C ALA A 840 17.71 -37.87 2.56
N LEU A 841 16.46 -38.32 2.46
CA LEU A 841 15.35 -37.52 1.95
C LEU A 841 15.06 -36.33 2.85
N ILE A 842 14.93 -36.54 4.17
CA ILE A 842 14.72 -35.46 5.15
C ILE A 842 15.86 -34.44 5.08
N LYS A 843 17.13 -34.90 5.05
CA LYS A 843 18.31 -34.03 4.89
C LYS A 843 18.22 -33.16 3.65
N CYS A 844 17.94 -33.77 2.50
CA CYS A 844 17.81 -33.07 1.23
C CYS A 844 16.68 -32.02 1.29
N ALA A 845 15.48 -32.43 1.72
CA ALA A 845 14.32 -31.56 1.77
C ALA A 845 14.48 -30.40 2.77
N SER A 846 15.05 -30.65 3.96
CA SER A 846 15.28 -29.59 4.96
C SER A 846 16.34 -28.58 4.52
N LEU A 847 17.44 -29.05 3.92
CA LEU A 847 18.49 -28.17 3.39
C LEU A 847 18.00 -27.37 2.18
N GLU A 848 17.21 -28.00 1.31
CA GLU A 848 16.55 -27.34 0.20
C GLU A 848 15.69 -26.17 0.68
N THR A 849 14.78 -26.42 1.62
CA THR A 849 13.91 -25.38 2.17
C THR A 849 14.71 -24.26 2.83
N TYR A 850 15.75 -24.60 3.60
CA TYR A 850 16.63 -23.62 4.24
C TYR A 850 17.32 -22.71 3.22
N PHE A 851 18.00 -23.27 2.21
CA PHE A 851 18.70 -22.45 1.21
C PHE A 851 17.75 -21.70 0.28
N SER A 852 16.61 -22.28 -0.06
CA SER A 852 15.55 -21.62 -0.83
C SER A 852 14.96 -20.43 -0.07
N TRP A 853 14.77 -20.55 1.25
CA TRP A 853 14.34 -19.45 2.09
C TRP A 853 15.37 -18.32 2.13
N MET A 854 16.65 -18.64 2.33
CA MET A 854 17.72 -17.64 2.32
C MET A 854 17.78 -16.85 1.01
N TYR A 855 17.48 -17.49 -0.11
CA TYR A 855 17.37 -16.83 -1.41
C TYR A 855 16.08 -15.99 -1.52
N TYR A 856 14.92 -16.56 -1.18
CA TYR A 856 13.64 -15.87 -1.21
C TYR A 856 13.64 -14.58 -0.37
N LYS A 857 14.16 -14.66 0.86
CA LYS A 857 14.36 -13.53 1.78
C LYS A 857 15.21 -12.41 1.19
N SER A 858 16.22 -12.74 0.38
CA SER A 858 17.11 -11.73 -0.21
C SER A 858 16.37 -10.78 -1.17
N MET A 859 15.26 -11.26 -1.75
CA MET A 859 14.42 -10.50 -2.68
C MET A 859 13.14 -9.94 -2.02
N ASN A 860 12.65 -10.59 -0.95
CA ASN A 860 11.42 -10.22 -0.24
C ASN A 860 11.74 -9.97 1.24
N VAL A 861 12.42 -8.86 1.51
CA VAL A 861 12.97 -8.59 2.86
C VAL A 861 11.89 -8.43 3.92
N ASP A 862 10.70 -7.97 3.54
CA ASP A 862 9.56 -7.77 4.45
C ASP A 862 8.95 -9.10 4.92
N ASP A 863 9.05 -10.15 4.12
CA ASP A 863 8.50 -11.49 4.38
C ASP A 863 9.27 -12.25 5.47
N ASP A 864 10.51 -11.85 5.77
CA ASP A 864 11.29 -12.41 6.88
C ASP A 864 10.63 -12.15 8.23
N ARG A 865 9.94 -11.01 8.37
CA ARG A 865 9.18 -10.69 9.57
C ARG A 865 7.95 -11.60 9.72
N GLU A 866 7.26 -11.89 8.61
CA GLU A 866 6.10 -12.79 8.62
C GLU A 866 6.49 -14.20 9.07
N LEU A 867 7.62 -14.71 8.57
CA LEU A 867 8.09 -16.06 8.93
C LEU A 867 8.57 -16.16 10.39
N ASN A 868 9.26 -15.14 10.92
CA ASN A 868 9.64 -15.10 12.34
C ASN A 868 8.42 -15.10 13.29
N ASN A 869 7.27 -14.65 12.80
CA ASN A 869 6.00 -14.65 13.53
C ASN A 869 5.22 -15.97 13.38
N GLY A 870 5.80 -16.96 12.68
CA GLY A 870 5.20 -18.27 12.49
C GLY A 870 4.24 -18.36 11.32
N THR A 871 4.30 -17.42 10.36
CA THR A 871 3.49 -17.42 9.13
C THR A 871 4.39 -17.57 7.90
N ILE A 872 4.22 -18.65 7.14
CA ILE A 872 4.94 -18.86 5.87
C ILE A 872 4.31 -17.96 4.78
N PRO A 873 5.10 -17.09 4.12
CA PRO A 873 4.62 -16.28 3.00
C PRO A 873 3.94 -17.15 1.94
N PRO A 874 2.75 -16.79 1.43
CA PRO A 874 1.99 -17.66 0.53
C PRO A 874 2.74 -18.10 -0.74
N GLU A 875 3.57 -17.22 -1.31
CA GLU A 875 4.41 -17.58 -2.46
C GLU A 875 5.48 -18.61 -2.10
N PHE A 876 6.11 -18.46 -0.94
CA PHE A 876 7.12 -19.40 -0.47
C PHE A 876 6.50 -20.76 -0.11
N LEU A 877 5.30 -20.76 0.49
CA LEU A 877 4.54 -21.99 0.78
C LEU A 877 4.23 -22.79 -0.49
N ARG A 878 3.84 -22.12 -1.59
CA ARG A 878 3.68 -22.79 -2.90
C ARG A 878 4.98 -23.40 -3.40
N SER A 879 6.09 -22.68 -3.29
CA SER A 879 7.43 -23.20 -3.66
C SER A 879 7.80 -24.46 -2.86
N MET A 880 7.40 -24.53 -1.58
CA MET A 880 7.54 -25.73 -0.77
C MET A 880 6.68 -26.90 -1.28
N PHE A 881 5.43 -26.64 -1.70
CA PHE A 881 4.55 -27.67 -2.28
C PHE A 881 5.14 -28.25 -3.57
N TYR A 882 5.65 -27.41 -4.48
CA TYR A 882 6.33 -27.87 -5.70
C TYR A 882 7.57 -28.71 -5.39
N THR A 883 8.38 -28.26 -4.42
CA THR A 883 9.58 -28.96 -3.96
C THR A 883 9.27 -30.32 -3.36
N TYR A 884 8.24 -30.40 -2.52
CA TYR A 884 7.77 -31.64 -1.92
C TYR A 884 7.32 -32.65 -3.00
N GLY A 885 6.55 -32.17 -3.99
CA GLY A 885 6.15 -32.99 -5.14
C GLY A 885 7.34 -33.49 -5.97
N ASP A 886 8.38 -32.68 -6.18
CA ASP A 886 9.56 -33.11 -6.92
C ASP A 886 10.36 -34.19 -6.17
N TYR A 887 10.50 -34.09 -4.85
CA TYR A 887 11.10 -35.17 -4.06
C TYR A 887 10.29 -36.46 -4.12
N LYS A 888 8.96 -36.35 -4.10
CA LYS A 888 8.05 -37.50 -4.31
C LYS A 888 8.35 -38.18 -5.64
N ASP A 889 8.38 -37.43 -6.73
CA ASP A 889 8.61 -38.02 -8.05
C ASP A 889 10.02 -38.58 -8.24
N ILE A 890 11.04 -38.00 -7.60
CA ILE A 890 12.38 -38.60 -7.53
C ILE A 890 12.34 -39.94 -6.80
N CYS A 891 11.62 -40.02 -5.66
CA CYS A 891 11.47 -41.23 -4.86
C CYS A 891 10.69 -42.33 -5.61
N LEU A 892 9.58 -41.97 -6.24
CA LEU A 892 8.73 -42.90 -6.99
C LEU A 892 9.31 -43.32 -8.34
N GLY A 893 10.33 -42.60 -8.82
CA GLY A 893 10.91 -42.83 -10.15
C GLY A 893 10.16 -42.19 -11.30
N ASN A 894 9.26 -41.25 -11.01
CA ASN A 894 8.50 -40.48 -11.98
C ASN A 894 9.23 -39.19 -12.42
N ASP A 895 10.37 -38.86 -11.81
CA ASP A 895 11.11 -37.64 -12.16
C ASP A 895 11.57 -37.66 -13.64
N ILE A 896 11.27 -36.60 -14.38
CA ILE A 896 11.50 -36.52 -15.83
C ILE A 896 12.81 -35.83 -16.23
N GLY A 897 13.61 -35.34 -15.27
CA GLY A 897 14.87 -34.62 -15.55
C GLY A 897 16.03 -35.54 -15.97
N SER A 898 16.84 -35.11 -16.95
CA SER A 898 17.98 -35.90 -17.48
C SER A 898 19.34 -35.57 -16.86
N HIS A 899 19.40 -34.70 -15.84
CA HIS A 899 20.68 -34.23 -15.32
C HIS A 899 21.53 -35.41 -14.79
N PRO A 900 22.84 -35.50 -15.10
CA PRO A 900 23.69 -36.62 -14.68
C PRO A 900 23.63 -36.91 -13.17
N ASP A 901 23.52 -35.86 -12.35
CA ASP A 901 23.43 -35.99 -10.90
C ASP A 901 22.11 -36.59 -10.38
N THR A 902 21.06 -36.57 -11.19
CA THR A 902 19.74 -37.15 -10.87
C THR A 902 19.59 -38.58 -11.40
N ILE A 903 20.36 -38.94 -12.43
CA ILE A 903 20.34 -40.28 -13.04
C ILE A 903 20.81 -41.32 -12.02
N GLY A 904 20.00 -42.37 -11.85
CA GLY A 904 20.31 -43.49 -10.96
C GLY A 904 19.79 -43.35 -9.52
N ILE A 905 19.35 -42.16 -9.07
CA ILE A 905 18.78 -41.99 -7.72
C ILE A 905 17.55 -42.89 -7.53
N SER A 906 16.56 -42.80 -8.42
CA SER A 906 15.33 -43.61 -8.31
C SER A 906 15.58 -45.12 -8.37
N GLY A 907 16.62 -45.54 -9.12
CA GLY A 907 17.07 -46.93 -9.15
C GLY A 907 17.62 -47.40 -7.81
N LYS A 908 18.48 -46.59 -7.19
CA LYS A 908 19.01 -46.85 -5.83
C LYS A 908 17.90 -46.91 -4.79
N VAL A 909 16.94 -45.97 -4.84
CA VAL A 909 15.76 -45.97 -3.97
C VAL A 909 15.00 -47.30 -4.11
N THR A 910 14.68 -47.69 -5.35
CA THR A 910 13.98 -48.95 -5.64
C THR A 910 14.75 -50.17 -5.12
N ASN A 911 16.08 -50.19 -5.26
CA ASN A 911 16.92 -51.28 -4.80
C ASN A 911 16.99 -51.39 -3.27
N ILE A 912 17.04 -50.26 -2.56
CA ILE A 912 17.00 -50.20 -1.10
C ILE A 912 15.67 -50.76 -0.59
N LEU A 913 14.55 -50.33 -1.18
CA LEU A 913 13.21 -50.73 -0.73
C LEU A 913 12.89 -52.21 -1.01
N LYS A 914 13.38 -52.77 -2.13
CA LYS A 914 13.21 -54.20 -2.45
C LYS A 914 13.84 -55.16 -1.43
N LYS A 915 14.76 -54.68 -0.60
CA LYS A 915 15.46 -55.50 0.41
C LYS A 915 14.64 -55.67 1.70
N GLU A 916 13.73 -54.76 1.99
CA GLU A 916 12.81 -54.91 3.12
C GLU A 916 11.54 -55.64 2.72
N LYS A 917 11.12 -56.56 3.58
CA LYS A 917 9.88 -57.33 3.44
C LYS A 917 8.96 -56.99 4.61
N LYS A 918 7.72 -56.60 4.30
CA LYS A 918 6.64 -56.49 5.28
C LYS A 918 5.76 -57.73 5.10
N GLY A 919 6.05 -58.80 5.84
CA GLY A 919 5.47 -60.13 5.56
C GLY A 919 6.04 -60.75 4.27
N SER A 920 5.19 -61.20 3.35
CA SER A 920 5.60 -61.87 2.09
C SER A 920 5.83 -60.91 0.90
N GLN A 921 5.60 -59.59 1.06
CA GLN A 921 5.63 -58.61 -0.02
C GLN A 921 6.77 -57.58 0.16
N THR A 922 7.45 -57.24 -0.93
CA THR A 922 8.46 -56.17 -0.96
C THR A 922 7.79 -54.80 -0.84
N ILE A 923 8.37 -53.89 -0.05
CA ILE A 923 7.83 -52.53 0.11
C ILE A 923 7.98 -51.76 -1.22
N SER A 924 6.87 -51.20 -1.72
CA SER A 924 6.90 -50.36 -2.93
C SER A 924 7.34 -48.93 -2.59
N PRO A 925 7.95 -48.18 -3.54
CA PRO A 925 8.25 -46.76 -3.35
C PRO A 925 7.05 -45.91 -2.95
N GLU A 926 5.86 -46.24 -3.44
CA GLU A 926 4.61 -45.53 -3.11
C GLU A 926 4.18 -45.79 -1.67
N THR A 927 4.21 -47.05 -1.23
CA THR A 927 3.93 -47.44 0.16
C THR A 927 4.91 -46.77 1.11
N TRP A 928 6.21 -46.84 0.78
CA TRP A 928 7.25 -46.24 1.60
C TRP A 928 7.12 -44.71 1.68
N TRP A 929 6.84 -44.04 0.56
CA TRP A 929 6.63 -42.60 0.55
C TRP A 929 5.48 -42.23 1.48
N ASN A 930 4.33 -42.91 1.37
CA ASN A 930 3.16 -42.60 2.20
C ASN A 930 3.43 -42.79 3.70
N GLU A 931 4.23 -43.80 4.09
CA GLU A 931 4.64 -44.02 5.48
C GLU A 931 5.60 -42.96 6.03
N ASN A 932 6.28 -42.20 5.16
CA ASN A 932 7.34 -41.25 5.56
C ASN A 932 7.06 -39.79 5.14
N ALA A 933 5.96 -39.56 4.42
CA ALA A 933 5.56 -38.30 3.82
C ALA A 933 5.45 -37.15 4.84
N GLU A 934 4.78 -37.42 5.96
CA GLU A 934 4.60 -36.47 7.05
C GLU A 934 5.95 -36.04 7.66
N ASP A 935 6.86 -36.99 7.86
CA ASP A 935 8.18 -36.72 8.42
C ASP A 935 9.04 -35.88 7.46
N ILE A 936 8.91 -36.09 6.15
CA ILE A 936 9.59 -35.27 5.14
C ILE A 936 9.07 -33.83 5.19
N TRP A 937 7.75 -33.64 5.30
CA TRP A 937 7.14 -32.31 5.44
C TRP A 937 7.56 -31.60 6.72
N LYS A 938 7.53 -32.31 7.87
CA LYS A 938 8.06 -31.80 9.15
C LYS A 938 9.54 -31.41 9.03
N GLY A 939 10.33 -32.20 8.31
CA GLY A 939 11.73 -31.89 7.99
C GLY A 939 11.88 -30.57 7.22
N MET A 940 11.01 -30.30 6.24
CA MET A 940 10.97 -29.03 5.50
C MET A 940 10.61 -27.85 6.40
N LEU A 941 9.59 -27.99 7.28
CA LEU A 941 9.22 -26.95 8.26
C LEU A 941 10.34 -26.68 9.26
N CYS A 942 11.02 -27.72 9.75
CA CYS A 942 12.20 -27.58 10.60
C CYS A 942 13.36 -26.90 9.85
N GLY A 943 13.57 -27.24 8.57
CA GLY A 943 14.57 -26.60 7.72
C GLY A 943 14.30 -25.11 7.55
N LEU A 944 13.03 -24.76 7.32
CA LEU A 944 12.56 -23.39 7.26
C LEU A 944 12.83 -22.65 8.57
N SER A 945 12.43 -23.22 9.71
CA SER A 945 12.57 -22.58 11.04
C SER A 945 14.01 -22.28 11.48
N ASN A 946 15.01 -22.90 10.86
CA ASN A 946 16.43 -22.71 11.21
C ASN A 946 17.05 -21.40 10.68
N HIS A 947 16.28 -20.56 9.97
CA HIS A 947 16.70 -19.19 9.63
C HIS A 947 16.73 -18.23 10.85
N ILE A 948 16.09 -18.62 11.96
CA ILE A 948 15.90 -17.82 13.17
C ILE A 948 17.18 -17.89 14.03
N ASN A 949 17.94 -16.78 14.09
CA ASN A 949 19.23 -16.67 14.79
C ASN A 949 19.16 -15.75 16.04
N SER A 950 18.19 -15.93 16.92
CA SER A 950 17.88 -15.05 18.07
C SER A 950 18.00 -15.73 19.45
N LYS A 951 18.12 -14.93 20.53
CA LYS A 951 17.91 -15.41 21.91
C LYS A 951 16.43 -15.77 22.09
N GLY A 952 16.12 -17.05 22.30
CA GLY A 952 14.74 -17.54 22.33
C GLY A 952 14.33 -18.37 21.11
N LYS A 953 15.28 -18.72 20.23
CA LYS A 953 15.13 -19.56 19.03
C LYS A 953 14.14 -20.71 19.18
N GLU A 954 14.17 -21.46 20.28
CA GLU A 954 13.26 -22.60 20.50
C GLU A 954 11.78 -22.18 20.55
N LYS A 955 11.45 -21.04 21.17
CA LYS A 955 10.07 -20.53 21.25
C LYS A 955 9.58 -20.03 19.89
N GLU A 956 10.44 -19.36 19.13
CA GLU A 956 10.11 -18.82 17.80
C GLU A 956 10.01 -19.95 16.76
N GLN A 957 10.90 -20.94 16.82
CA GLN A 957 10.82 -22.16 16.02
C GLN A 957 9.51 -22.91 16.29
N GLN A 958 9.09 -23.01 17.56
CA GLN A 958 7.81 -23.62 17.93
C GLN A 958 6.59 -22.89 17.38
N LYS A 959 6.64 -21.56 17.18
CA LYS A 959 5.53 -20.83 16.54
C LYS A 959 5.26 -21.33 15.12
N LEU A 960 6.30 -21.72 14.39
CA LEU A 960 6.18 -22.22 13.03
C LEU A 960 5.87 -23.73 13.00
N THR A 961 6.58 -24.52 13.81
CA THR A 961 6.51 -25.99 13.75
C THR A 961 5.35 -26.58 14.54
N LYS A 962 4.66 -25.79 15.36
CA LYS A 962 3.42 -26.17 16.08
C LYS A 962 2.19 -25.40 15.58
N ASN A 963 2.30 -24.69 14.45
CA ASN A 963 1.17 -23.99 13.87
C ASN A 963 0.23 -24.99 13.17
N PRO A 964 -1.02 -25.17 13.65
CA PRO A 964 -1.94 -26.16 13.09
C PRO A 964 -2.34 -25.88 11.64
N HIS A 965 -2.06 -24.67 11.12
CA HIS A 965 -2.27 -24.32 9.72
C HIS A 965 -1.26 -24.98 8.76
N TYR A 966 -0.09 -25.40 9.26
CA TYR A 966 0.96 -26.03 8.47
C TYR A 966 1.12 -27.52 8.74
N ASP A 967 0.21 -28.11 9.51
CA ASP A 967 0.18 -29.55 9.74
C ASP A 967 -0.03 -30.27 8.40
N TYR A 968 0.61 -31.43 8.27
CA TYR A 968 0.68 -32.21 7.03
C TYR A 968 -0.71 -32.47 6.40
N ASP A 969 -1.70 -32.79 7.24
CA ASP A 969 -3.05 -33.14 6.80
C ASP A 969 -3.94 -31.92 6.48
N THR A 970 -3.61 -30.74 7.02
CA THR A 970 -4.49 -29.56 6.98
C THR A 970 -3.94 -28.45 6.08
N VAL A 971 -2.64 -28.44 5.80
CA VAL A 971 -1.98 -27.38 5.04
C VAL A 971 -2.55 -27.30 3.62
N LYS A 972 -2.90 -26.08 3.20
CA LYS A 972 -3.58 -25.82 1.93
C LYS A 972 -2.97 -24.62 1.22
N ILE A 973 -3.02 -24.66 -0.12
CA ILE A 973 -2.74 -23.50 -0.98
C ILE A 973 -3.97 -23.18 -1.83
N ASN A 974 -4.10 -21.94 -2.28
CA ASN A 974 -5.17 -21.54 -3.20
C ASN A 974 -4.93 -22.12 -4.60
N SER A 975 -5.93 -22.70 -5.24
CA SER A 975 -5.91 -23.20 -6.63
C SER A 975 -7.07 -22.61 -7.44
N GLY A 976 -6.81 -22.08 -8.63
CA GLY A 976 -7.83 -21.64 -9.58
C GLY A 976 -8.84 -20.58 -9.09
N SER A 977 -10.05 -20.61 -9.66
CA SER A 977 -11.17 -19.70 -9.36
C SER A 977 -11.93 -20.11 -8.07
N ASP A 978 -11.29 -19.87 -6.92
CA ASP A 978 -11.86 -19.91 -5.55
C ASP A 978 -11.82 -21.26 -4.83
N THR A 979 -10.89 -22.15 -5.23
CA THR A 979 -10.68 -23.44 -4.54
C THR A 979 -9.38 -23.45 -3.74
N THR A 980 -9.30 -24.32 -2.74
CA THR A 980 -8.05 -24.61 -2.01
C THR A 980 -7.69 -26.07 -2.22
N MET A 981 -6.41 -26.39 -2.19
CA MET A 981 -5.90 -27.74 -2.41
C MET A 981 -4.90 -28.11 -1.31
N THR A 982 -5.04 -29.32 -0.77
CA THR A 982 -4.13 -29.84 0.28
C THR A 982 -2.75 -30.18 -0.30
N LEU A 983 -1.75 -30.36 0.56
CA LEU A 983 -0.43 -30.83 0.15
C LEU A 983 -0.48 -32.19 -0.55
N CYS A 984 -1.27 -33.14 0.00
CA CYS A 984 -1.46 -34.47 -0.60
C CYS A 984 -2.06 -34.39 -2.01
N ASP A 985 -3.13 -33.61 -2.18
CA ASP A 985 -3.81 -33.44 -3.47
C ASP A 985 -2.87 -32.81 -4.50
N PHE A 986 -2.14 -31.76 -4.10
CA PHE A 986 -1.19 -31.08 -4.95
C PHE A 986 -0.04 -32.00 -5.38
N ALA A 987 0.56 -32.73 -4.43
CA ALA A 987 1.67 -33.64 -4.70
C ALA A 987 1.24 -34.90 -5.50
N SER A 988 -0.05 -35.12 -5.68
CA SER A 988 -0.58 -36.21 -6.51
C SER A 988 -0.76 -35.80 -7.98
N ILE A 989 -0.68 -34.49 -8.28
CA ILE A 989 -0.62 -33.99 -9.65
C ILE A 989 0.71 -34.44 -10.27
N PRO A 990 0.73 -35.06 -11.47
CA PRO A 990 1.96 -35.46 -12.16
C PRO A 990 2.97 -34.31 -12.36
N GLN A 991 4.27 -34.62 -12.32
CA GLN A 991 5.35 -33.63 -12.35
C GLN A 991 5.24 -32.61 -13.50
N PHE A 992 5.03 -33.10 -14.73
CA PHE A 992 4.84 -32.24 -15.91
C PHE A 992 3.71 -31.21 -15.71
N LEU A 993 2.56 -31.66 -15.19
CA LEU A 993 1.41 -30.78 -14.97
C LEU A 993 1.66 -29.79 -13.84
N ARG A 994 2.38 -30.16 -12.78
CA ARG A 994 2.80 -29.23 -11.73
C ARG A 994 3.74 -28.16 -12.29
N TRP A 995 4.74 -28.52 -13.08
CA TRP A 995 5.65 -27.54 -13.68
C TRP A 995 4.94 -26.60 -14.65
N MET A 996 3.95 -27.09 -15.41
CA MET A 996 3.12 -26.24 -16.27
C MET A 996 2.29 -25.23 -15.46
N ILE A 997 1.81 -25.62 -14.28
CA ILE A 997 1.15 -24.70 -13.35
C ILE A 997 2.15 -23.67 -12.80
N GLU A 998 3.33 -24.10 -12.32
CA GLU A 998 4.40 -23.22 -11.80
C GLU A 998 4.83 -22.19 -12.86
N TRP A 999 4.90 -22.63 -14.12
CA TRP A 999 5.22 -21.78 -15.26
C TRP A 999 4.15 -20.70 -15.49
N GLY A 1000 2.86 -21.07 -15.44
CA GLY A 1000 1.75 -20.13 -15.59
C GLY A 1000 1.66 -19.09 -14.46
N GLU A 1001 1.94 -19.51 -13.23
CA GLU A 1001 2.00 -18.62 -12.05
C GLU A 1001 3.14 -17.59 -12.19
N GLU A 1002 4.35 -18.04 -12.59
CA GLU A 1002 5.49 -17.14 -12.79
C GLU A 1002 5.29 -16.19 -14.00
N PHE A 1003 4.70 -16.70 -15.09
CA PHE A 1003 4.31 -15.88 -16.24
C PHE A 1003 3.41 -14.74 -15.80
N CYS A 1004 2.34 -15.04 -15.08
CA CYS A 1004 1.38 -14.04 -14.63
C CYS A 1004 2.02 -12.96 -13.77
N LYS A 1005 2.91 -13.34 -12.85
CA LYS A 1005 3.64 -12.39 -12.02
C LYS A 1005 4.52 -11.45 -12.84
N LYS A 1006 5.27 -11.99 -13.81
CA LYS A 1006 6.15 -11.17 -14.68
C LYS A 1006 5.36 -10.33 -15.69
N GLN A 1007 4.27 -10.89 -16.23
CA GLN A 1007 3.37 -10.21 -17.15
C GLN A 1007 2.72 -9.01 -16.48
N SER A 1008 2.31 -9.13 -15.21
CA SER A 1008 1.77 -8.04 -14.40
C SER A 1008 2.72 -6.84 -14.31
N VAL A 1009 4.00 -7.10 -14.07
CA VAL A 1009 5.04 -6.06 -14.00
C VAL A 1009 5.24 -5.41 -15.37
N ALA A 1010 5.40 -6.21 -16.43
CA ALA A 1010 5.57 -5.72 -17.79
C ALA A 1010 4.34 -4.92 -18.27
N TYR A 1011 3.13 -5.35 -17.90
CA TYR A 1011 1.88 -4.66 -18.20
C TYR A 1011 1.81 -3.30 -17.52
N LYS A 1012 2.18 -3.18 -16.24
CA LYS A 1012 2.19 -1.90 -15.51
C LYS A 1012 3.10 -0.85 -16.16
N GLU A 1013 4.21 -1.28 -16.75
CA GLU A 1013 5.08 -0.38 -17.52
C GLU A 1013 4.40 0.13 -18.80
N VAL A 1014 3.68 -0.75 -19.53
CA VAL A 1014 2.88 -0.36 -20.69
C VAL A 1014 1.75 0.57 -20.27
N ASP A 1015 1.01 0.23 -19.22
CA ASP A 1015 -0.10 1.02 -18.68
C ASP A 1015 0.32 2.44 -18.33
N THR A 1016 1.41 2.58 -17.57
CA THR A 1016 1.93 3.88 -17.11
C THR A 1016 2.30 4.80 -18.28
N GLU A 1017 2.97 4.27 -19.30
CA GLU A 1017 3.44 5.09 -20.42
C GLU A 1017 2.37 5.27 -21.51
N CYS A 1018 1.54 4.26 -21.77
CA CYS A 1018 0.49 4.33 -22.76
C CYS A 1018 -0.75 5.11 -22.31
N ASN A 1019 -0.96 5.29 -21.01
CA ASN A 1019 -1.98 6.21 -20.51
C ASN A 1019 -1.70 7.69 -20.83
N LYS A 1020 -0.43 8.04 -21.06
CA LYS A 1020 -0.01 9.39 -21.49
C LYS A 1020 -0.09 9.58 -23.01
N CYS A 1021 -0.23 8.50 -23.77
CA CYS A 1021 -0.28 8.51 -25.23
C CYS A 1021 -1.71 8.71 -25.75
N HIS A 1022 -1.89 9.74 -26.58
CA HIS A 1022 -3.12 10.02 -27.30
C HIS A 1022 -2.99 9.60 -28.76
N VAL A 1023 -4.06 9.00 -29.29
CA VAL A 1023 -4.14 8.55 -30.69
C VAL A 1023 -5.40 9.11 -31.35
N THR A 1024 -5.29 9.38 -32.65
CA THR A 1024 -6.41 9.90 -33.46
C THR A 1024 -6.83 8.84 -34.48
N HIS A 1025 -8.13 8.54 -34.53
CA HIS A 1025 -8.70 7.57 -35.49
C HIS A 1025 -9.22 8.30 -36.75
N LYS A 1026 -8.75 7.90 -37.94
CA LYS A 1026 -9.15 8.50 -39.22
C LYS A 1026 -10.23 7.69 -39.95
N GLY A 1027 -11.38 7.47 -39.31
CA GLY A 1027 -12.55 6.85 -39.95
C GLY A 1027 -12.33 5.43 -40.52
N VAL A 1028 -13.32 4.91 -41.26
CA VAL A 1028 -13.43 3.47 -41.63
C VAL A 1028 -12.31 2.95 -42.56
N ARG A 1029 -11.51 3.84 -43.16
CA ARG A 1029 -10.38 3.47 -44.06
C ARG A 1029 -9.05 4.18 -43.75
N GLY A 1030 -8.96 4.97 -42.69
CA GLY A 1030 -7.74 5.67 -42.31
C GLY A 1030 -7.20 5.16 -40.97
N GLY A 1031 -5.95 4.68 -40.97
CA GLY A 1031 -5.27 4.13 -39.80
C GLY A 1031 -5.23 5.07 -38.58
N THR A 1032 -4.68 4.57 -37.48
CA THR A 1032 -4.57 5.33 -36.22
C THR A 1032 -3.26 6.10 -36.22
N THR A 1033 -3.29 7.43 -36.02
CA THR A 1033 -2.07 8.27 -35.98
C THR A 1033 -1.65 8.56 -34.54
N CYS A 1034 -0.37 8.39 -34.21
CA CYS A 1034 0.19 8.69 -32.90
C CYS A 1034 0.43 10.19 -32.70
N ALA A 1035 0.18 10.70 -31.49
CA ALA A 1035 0.78 11.96 -31.05
C ALA A 1035 2.29 11.80 -30.76
N LYS A 1036 3.06 12.90 -30.78
CA LYS A 1036 4.51 12.87 -30.52
C LYS A 1036 4.87 12.29 -29.14
N GLU A 1037 4.02 12.49 -28.14
CA GLU A 1037 4.17 11.97 -26.77
C GLU A 1037 4.04 10.44 -26.64
N CYS A 1038 3.61 9.74 -27.70
CA CYS A 1038 3.49 8.28 -27.71
C CYS A 1038 4.82 7.52 -27.86
N ALA A 1039 5.96 8.20 -27.97
CA ALA A 1039 7.26 7.56 -28.17
C ALA A 1039 7.63 6.57 -27.04
N GLN A 1040 7.42 6.93 -25.77
CA GLN A 1040 7.71 6.05 -24.63
C GLN A 1040 6.73 4.87 -24.54
N CYS A 1041 5.44 5.11 -24.79
CA CYS A 1041 4.44 4.05 -24.91
C CYS A 1041 4.87 3.00 -25.94
N ARG A 1042 5.29 3.42 -27.15
CA ARG A 1042 5.76 2.48 -28.20
C ARG A 1042 6.97 1.68 -27.77
N LYS A 1043 7.95 2.30 -27.08
CA LYS A 1043 9.13 1.59 -26.55
C LYS A 1043 8.73 0.52 -25.55
N LYS A 1044 7.81 0.83 -24.62
CA LYS A 1044 7.28 -0.14 -23.65
C LYS A 1044 6.44 -1.22 -24.31
N CYS A 1045 5.60 -0.89 -25.29
CA CYS A 1045 4.87 -1.87 -26.10
C CYS A 1045 5.80 -2.86 -26.79
N GLN A 1046 6.92 -2.42 -27.39
CA GLN A 1046 7.88 -3.32 -28.03
C GLN A 1046 8.56 -4.26 -27.02
N ALA A 1047 8.97 -3.74 -25.85
CA ALA A 1047 9.51 -4.58 -24.79
C ALA A 1047 8.50 -5.64 -24.32
N TYR A 1048 7.24 -5.24 -24.18
CA TYR A 1048 6.14 -6.14 -23.81
C TYR A 1048 5.88 -7.21 -24.88
N LYS A 1049 5.88 -6.85 -26.17
CA LYS A 1049 5.75 -7.80 -27.27
C LYS A 1049 6.87 -8.85 -27.26
N VAL A 1050 8.12 -8.43 -27.05
CA VAL A 1050 9.26 -9.35 -26.95
C VAL A 1050 9.09 -10.28 -25.76
N PHE A 1051 8.69 -9.74 -24.61
CA PHE A 1051 8.37 -10.53 -23.42
C PHE A 1051 7.30 -11.60 -23.73
N ILE A 1052 6.14 -11.20 -24.28
CA ILE A 1052 5.05 -12.14 -24.60
C ILE A 1052 5.50 -13.19 -25.61
N THR A 1053 6.19 -12.80 -26.68
CA THR A 1053 6.65 -13.73 -27.73
C THR A 1053 7.54 -14.84 -27.15
N ASN A 1054 8.45 -14.48 -26.24
CA ASN A 1054 9.35 -15.44 -25.62
C ASN A 1054 8.58 -16.47 -24.78
N TRP A 1055 7.67 -16.02 -23.92
CA TRP A 1055 6.86 -16.91 -23.08
C TRP A 1055 5.87 -17.74 -23.90
N GLN A 1056 5.28 -17.17 -24.95
CA GLN A 1056 4.39 -17.90 -25.86
C GLN A 1056 5.09 -19.11 -26.49
N SER A 1057 6.36 -18.95 -26.89
CA SER A 1057 7.12 -20.06 -27.50
C SER A 1057 7.35 -21.24 -26.55
N GLU A 1058 7.44 -20.98 -25.24
CA GLU A 1058 7.54 -22.01 -24.20
C GLU A 1058 6.17 -22.62 -23.90
N TRP A 1059 5.11 -21.81 -23.88
CA TRP A 1059 3.73 -22.26 -23.68
C TRP A 1059 3.27 -23.22 -24.77
N THR A 1060 3.50 -22.88 -26.05
CA THR A 1060 3.05 -23.70 -27.18
C THR A 1060 3.57 -25.13 -27.09
N LYS A 1061 4.82 -25.33 -26.66
CA LYS A 1061 5.41 -26.67 -26.46
C LYS A 1061 4.69 -27.46 -25.36
N GLN A 1062 4.38 -26.79 -24.24
CA GLN A 1062 3.68 -27.42 -23.11
C GLN A 1062 2.22 -27.72 -23.48
N GLU A 1063 1.56 -26.82 -24.20
CA GLU A 1063 0.20 -26.96 -24.69
C GLU A 1063 0.05 -28.13 -25.66
N GLU A 1064 0.96 -28.26 -26.63
CA GLU A 1064 1.00 -29.40 -27.56
C GLU A 1064 1.13 -30.73 -26.81
N LYS A 1065 2.10 -30.84 -25.88
CA LYS A 1065 2.24 -32.06 -25.07
C LYS A 1065 1.00 -32.35 -24.24
N TYR A 1066 0.41 -31.34 -23.58
CA TYR A 1066 -0.82 -31.53 -22.81
C TYR A 1066 -1.95 -32.07 -23.69
N LYS A 1067 -2.12 -31.50 -24.88
CA LYS A 1067 -3.15 -31.90 -25.84
C LYS A 1067 -2.99 -33.38 -26.24
N ASP A 1068 -1.77 -33.81 -26.55
CA ASP A 1068 -1.49 -35.20 -26.91
C ASP A 1068 -1.82 -36.16 -25.75
N LEU A 1069 -1.42 -35.81 -24.53
CA LEU A 1069 -1.69 -36.62 -23.34
C LEU A 1069 -3.17 -36.67 -22.96
N HIS A 1070 -3.89 -35.55 -23.14
CA HIS A 1070 -5.32 -35.47 -22.89
C HIS A 1070 -6.11 -36.29 -23.92
N GLN A 1071 -5.74 -36.21 -25.20
CA GLN A 1071 -6.34 -37.03 -26.26
C GLN A 1071 -6.11 -38.54 -26.01
N GLN A 1072 -4.91 -38.92 -25.57
CA GLN A 1072 -4.63 -40.30 -25.14
C GLN A 1072 -5.47 -40.74 -23.94
N ALA A 1073 -5.78 -39.82 -23.02
CA ALA A 1073 -6.69 -40.11 -21.90
C ALA A 1073 -8.14 -40.36 -22.39
N GLN A 1074 -8.59 -39.63 -23.41
CA GLN A 1074 -9.95 -39.75 -23.96
C GLN A 1074 -10.20 -41.02 -24.78
N ASN A 1075 -9.22 -41.50 -25.55
CA ASN A 1075 -9.46 -42.50 -26.61
C ASN A 1075 -9.68 -43.97 -26.16
N GLY A 1076 -9.61 -44.31 -24.88
CA GLY A 1076 -9.79 -45.69 -24.38
C GLY A 1076 -8.81 -46.73 -24.99
N ASP A 1077 -8.83 -47.98 -24.52
CA ASP A 1077 -7.87 -49.04 -24.94
C ASP A 1077 -8.09 -49.57 -26.38
N SER A 1078 -8.93 -48.92 -27.20
CA SER A 1078 -9.43 -49.42 -28.49
C SER A 1078 -8.81 -48.78 -29.75
N GLY A 1079 -7.75 -47.97 -29.64
CA GLY A 1079 -7.06 -47.39 -30.80
C GLY A 1079 -5.56 -47.63 -30.76
N ALA A 1080 -5.11 -48.68 -31.47
CA ALA A 1080 -3.73 -49.04 -31.84
C ALA A 1080 -2.64 -48.99 -30.74
N LYS A 1081 -1.87 -50.07 -30.64
CA LYS A 1081 -0.61 -50.15 -29.88
C LYS A 1081 0.46 -49.21 -30.45
N GLU A 1082 0.25 -47.91 -30.44
CA GLU A 1082 1.33 -46.93 -30.57
C GLU A 1082 1.81 -46.54 -29.18
N ASN A 1083 3.02 -46.98 -28.87
CA ASN A 1083 3.87 -46.68 -27.71
C ASN A 1083 3.41 -45.47 -26.87
N ILE A 1084 2.55 -45.68 -25.87
CA ILE A 1084 2.51 -44.77 -24.72
C ILE A 1084 3.93 -44.75 -24.16
N ASN A 1085 4.59 -43.60 -24.22
CA ASN A 1085 5.86 -43.40 -23.56
C ASN A 1085 5.67 -43.82 -22.09
N LYS A 1086 6.40 -44.83 -21.62
CA LYS A 1086 6.26 -45.36 -20.24
C LYS A 1086 6.34 -44.24 -19.19
N ASN A 1087 7.04 -43.16 -19.51
CA ASN A 1087 7.19 -41.99 -18.64
C ASN A 1087 5.91 -41.14 -18.56
N ASP A 1088 5.05 -41.13 -19.59
CA ASP A 1088 3.82 -40.32 -19.62
C ASP A 1088 2.57 -41.09 -19.17
N ALA A 1089 2.68 -42.41 -19.01
CA ALA A 1089 1.55 -43.28 -18.64
C ALA A 1089 0.87 -42.84 -17.33
N HIS A 1090 1.64 -42.36 -16.35
CA HIS A 1090 1.10 -41.85 -15.09
C HIS A 1090 0.35 -40.52 -15.25
N VAL A 1091 0.77 -39.68 -16.21
CA VAL A 1091 0.09 -38.42 -16.55
C VAL A 1091 -1.25 -38.72 -17.23
N VAL A 1092 -1.25 -39.62 -18.22
CA VAL A 1092 -2.47 -40.07 -18.90
C VAL A 1092 -3.44 -40.71 -17.89
N LYS A 1093 -2.95 -41.56 -16.98
CA LYS A 1093 -3.75 -42.14 -15.90
C LYS A 1093 -4.39 -41.07 -15.03
N TYR A 1094 -3.63 -40.05 -14.62
CA TYR A 1094 -4.17 -38.94 -13.85
C TYR A 1094 -5.21 -38.15 -14.63
N LEU A 1095 -4.95 -37.78 -15.89
CA LEU A 1095 -5.91 -37.06 -16.73
C LEU A 1095 -7.21 -37.86 -16.94
N LYS A 1096 -7.13 -39.19 -17.09
CA LYS A 1096 -8.32 -40.07 -17.12
C LYS A 1096 -9.19 -39.93 -15.87
N THR A 1097 -8.62 -39.70 -14.70
CA THR A 1097 -9.40 -39.48 -13.46
C THR A 1097 -10.17 -38.16 -13.45
N LEU A 1098 -9.78 -37.19 -14.30
CA LEU A 1098 -10.43 -35.90 -14.43
C LEU A 1098 -11.55 -35.89 -15.49
N LEU A 1099 -11.61 -36.92 -16.34
CA LEU A 1099 -12.62 -37.02 -17.40
C LEU A 1099 -14.01 -37.37 -16.83
N PRO A 1100 -15.11 -36.93 -17.47
CA PRO A 1100 -16.47 -37.27 -17.06
C PRO A 1100 -16.73 -38.79 -17.08
N LYS A 1101 -17.21 -39.36 -15.97
CA LYS A 1101 -17.42 -40.82 -15.80
C LYS A 1101 -18.41 -41.47 -16.79
N ASN A 1102 -19.24 -40.68 -17.49
CA ASN A 1102 -20.28 -41.17 -18.41
C ASN A 1102 -19.92 -41.03 -19.90
N GLY A 1103 -18.64 -40.81 -20.25
CA GLY A 1103 -18.23 -40.61 -21.65
C GLY A 1103 -18.68 -39.27 -22.26
N GLY A 1104 -19.05 -38.30 -21.42
CA GLY A 1104 -19.35 -36.94 -21.85
C GLY A 1104 -18.10 -36.17 -22.27
N ILE A 1105 -18.28 -35.14 -23.11
CA ILE A 1105 -17.20 -34.25 -23.55
C ILE A 1105 -16.63 -33.53 -22.32
N ASP A 1106 -15.32 -33.70 -22.08
CA ASP A 1106 -14.62 -32.87 -21.10
C ASP A 1106 -14.60 -31.43 -21.62
N THR A 1107 -15.17 -30.52 -20.85
CA THR A 1107 -15.19 -29.08 -21.16
C THR A 1107 -14.42 -28.26 -20.14
N LYS A 1108 -13.89 -28.91 -19.09
CA LYS A 1108 -13.23 -28.29 -17.94
C LYS A 1108 -11.72 -28.41 -18.01
N TYR A 1109 -11.20 -29.51 -18.56
CA TYR A 1109 -9.76 -29.78 -18.66
C TYR A 1109 -9.32 -30.13 -20.09
N ASP A 1110 -10.14 -29.85 -21.10
CA ASP A 1110 -9.92 -30.12 -22.53
C ASP A 1110 -8.84 -29.27 -23.21
N SER A 1111 -8.25 -28.31 -22.50
CA SER A 1111 -7.07 -27.58 -22.97
C SER A 1111 -6.11 -27.29 -21.82
N ALA A 1112 -4.84 -27.10 -22.16
CA ALA A 1112 -3.80 -26.71 -21.21
C ALA A 1112 -4.18 -25.41 -20.50
N GLY A 1113 -4.72 -24.43 -21.24
CA GLY A 1113 -5.14 -23.15 -20.69
C GLY A 1113 -6.30 -23.25 -19.69
N LYS A 1114 -7.27 -24.13 -19.94
CA LYS A 1114 -8.34 -24.42 -18.98
C LYS A 1114 -7.80 -25.17 -17.77
N TYR A 1115 -6.90 -26.13 -17.97
CA TYR A 1115 -6.26 -26.86 -16.88
C TYR A 1115 -5.50 -25.92 -15.93
N VAL A 1116 -4.64 -25.05 -16.47
CA VAL A 1116 -3.87 -24.07 -15.69
C VAL A 1116 -4.81 -23.07 -15.00
N SER A 1117 -5.87 -22.61 -15.66
CA SER A 1117 -6.88 -21.73 -15.05
C SER A 1117 -7.62 -22.40 -13.87
N GLN A 1118 -7.85 -23.70 -13.94
CA GLN A 1118 -8.57 -24.46 -12.91
C GLN A 1118 -7.66 -24.89 -11.75
N LYS A 1119 -6.41 -25.27 -12.03
CA LYS A 1119 -5.49 -25.85 -11.04
C LYS A 1119 -4.42 -24.88 -10.53
N GLY A 1120 -4.08 -23.85 -11.30
CA GLY A 1120 -3.05 -22.86 -10.97
C GLY A 1120 -3.55 -21.55 -10.40
N TYR A 1121 -2.65 -20.79 -9.79
CA TYR A 1121 -2.90 -19.45 -9.30
C TYR A 1121 -2.51 -18.37 -10.33
N ILE A 1122 -3.40 -18.12 -11.30
CA ILE A 1122 -3.15 -17.16 -12.40
C ILE A 1122 -3.68 -15.73 -12.14
N ARG A 1123 -4.07 -15.42 -10.89
CA ARG A 1123 -4.72 -14.13 -10.55
C ARG A 1123 -3.79 -12.91 -10.63
N ASP A 1124 -2.49 -13.15 -10.70
CA ASP A 1124 -1.51 -12.06 -10.78
C ASP A 1124 -1.47 -11.44 -12.19
N CYS A 1125 -1.95 -12.16 -13.22
CA CYS A 1125 -2.06 -11.68 -14.59
C CYS A 1125 -2.93 -10.41 -14.66
N GLN A 1126 -2.58 -9.47 -15.55
CA GLN A 1126 -3.26 -8.19 -15.74
C GLN A 1126 -3.82 -8.07 -17.15
N GLN A 1127 -5.14 -7.91 -17.27
CA GLN A 1127 -5.93 -7.85 -18.51
C GLN A 1127 -5.88 -9.12 -19.38
N GLN A 1128 -4.68 -9.58 -19.75
CA GLN A 1128 -4.44 -10.78 -20.55
C GLN A 1128 -4.37 -12.02 -19.64
N THR A 1129 -5.53 -12.47 -19.18
CA THR A 1129 -5.66 -13.48 -18.11
C THR A 1129 -6.05 -14.86 -18.62
N ASP A 1130 -6.38 -15.00 -19.90
CA ASP A 1130 -6.94 -16.23 -20.45
C ASP A 1130 -5.93 -16.99 -21.30
N PHE A 1131 -5.57 -18.21 -20.88
CA PHE A 1131 -4.64 -19.06 -21.62
C PHE A 1131 -5.30 -19.88 -22.74
N THR A 1132 -6.60 -19.66 -23.01
CA THR A 1132 -7.35 -20.38 -24.05
C THR A 1132 -7.40 -19.58 -25.35
N ILE A 1133 -6.99 -20.21 -26.46
CA ILE A 1133 -7.11 -19.64 -27.80
C ILE A 1133 -8.58 -19.75 -28.23
N SER A 1134 -9.32 -18.65 -28.16
CA SER A 1134 -10.62 -18.52 -28.82
C SER A 1134 -10.59 -17.31 -29.74
N GLY A 1135 -11.09 -17.46 -30.97
CA GLY A 1135 -10.83 -16.53 -32.09
C GLY A 1135 -11.37 -15.10 -31.97
N ASN A 1136 -11.83 -14.68 -30.78
CA ASN A 1136 -12.32 -13.34 -30.45
C ASN A 1136 -12.08 -13.00 -28.96
N ASN A 1137 -10.93 -13.39 -28.38
CA ASN A 1137 -10.63 -13.13 -26.96
C ASN A 1137 -9.63 -11.99 -26.76
N ASP A 1138 -10.16 -10.82 -26.40
CA ASP A 1138 -9.36 -9.63 -26.06
C ASP A 1138 -8.46 -9.83 -24.81
N ASN A 1139 -8.68 -10.90 -24.05
CA ASN A 1139 -7.95 -11.22 -22.82
C ASN A 1139 -6.96 -12.38 -22.97
N TYR A 1140 -6.65 -12.81 -24.20
CA TYR A 1140 -5.72 -13.92 -24.40
C TYR A 1140 -4.31 -13.59 -23.86
N ALA A 1141 -3.78 -14.50 -23.04
CA ALA A 1141 -2.55 -14.36 -22.27
C ALA A 1141 -1.35 -14.00 -23.14
N PHE A 1142 -1.32 -14.49 -24.38
CA PHE A 1142 -0.22 -14.28 -25.32
C PHE A 1142 -0.53 -13.33 -26.47
N GLU A 1143 -1.55 -12.46 -26.32
CA GLU A 1143 -1.70 -11.32 -27.23
C GLU A 1143 -0.46 -10.40 -27.17
N THR A 1144 0.02 -10.01 -28.35
CA THR A 1144 1.27 -9.24 -28.48
C THR A 1144 1.23 -7.89 -27.75
N TYR A 1145 0.04 -7.31 -27.61
CA TYR A 1145 -0.20 -6.10 -26.84
C TYR A 1145 -1.48 -6.26 -26.00
N PRO A 1146 -1.55 -5.61 -24.83
CA PRO A 1146 -2.78 -5.61 -24.07
C PRO A 1146 -3.89 -4.91 -24.84
N HIS A 1147 -5.10 -5.47 -24.81
CA HIS A 1147 -6.23 -4.99 -25.62
C HIS A 1147 -6.48 -3.48 -25.47
N ASN A 1148 -6.49 -2.96 -24.23
CA ASN A 1148 -6.73 -1.54 -23.94
C ASN A 1148 -5.68 -0.59 -24.54
N TYR A 1149 -4.50 -1.11 -24.91
CA TYR A 1149 -3.39 -0.33 -25.46
C TYR A 1149 -3.03 -0.71 -26.89
N LYS A 1150 -3.73 -1.67 -27.51
CA LYS A 1150 -3.44 -2.17 -28.86
C LYS A 1150 -3.34 -1.04 -29.88
N SER A 1151 -4.32 -0.14 -29.92
CA SER A 1151 -4.32 1.02 -30.85
C SER A 1151 -3.18 2.01 -30.60
N LYS A 1152 -2.69 2.13 -29.36
CA LYS A 1152 -1.56 2.99 -28.98
C LYS A 1152 -0.21 2.35 -29.29
N CYS A 1153 -0.14 1.02 -29.23
CA CYS A 1153 1.03 0.25 -29.60
C CYS A 1153 1.21 0.12 -31.12
N THR A 1154 0.12 0.23 -31.90
CA THR A 1154 0.12 0.02 -33.36
C THR A 1154 -0.14 1.28 -34.19
N CYS A 1155 -0.16 2.47 -33.60
CA CYS A 1155 -0.39 3.70 -34.35
C CYS A 1155 0.81 4.10 -35.24
N GLU A 1156 0.53 4.78 -36.35
CA GLU A 1156 1.52 5.30 -37.31
C GLU A 1156 1.91 6.74 -36.97
N ASP A 1157 3.16 7.14 -37.25
CA ASP A 1157 3.58 8.53 -37.05
C ASP A 1157 2.80 9.50 -37.95
N PRO A 1158 2.58 10.75 -37.52
CA PRO A 1158 2.02 11.76 -38.40
C PRO A 1158 2.96 11.93 -39.61
N PRO A 1159 2.41 12.09 -40.83
CA PRO A 1159 3.24 12.32 -42.00
C PRO A 1159 4.14 13.54 -41.75
N LYS A 1160 5.46 13.35 -41.87
CA LYS A 1160 6.42 14.46 -41.76
C LYS A 1160 6.04 15.55 -42.78
N PRO A 1161 6.08 16.84 -42.43
CA PRO A 1161 5.90 17.91 -43.40
C PRO A 1161 6.88 17.71 -44.56
N VAL A 1162 6.39 17.80 -45.80
CA VAL A 1162 7.21 17.57 -47.02
C VAL A 1162 8.50 18.41 -46.98
N CYS A 1163 8.42 19.63 -46.46
CA CYS A 1163 9.56 20.52 -46.29
C CYS A 1163 10.63 19.99 -45.33
N ASP A 1164 10.24 19.29 -44.26
CA ASP A 1164 11.18 18.72 -43.29
C ASP A 1164 11.87 17.46 -43.84
N ILE A 1165 11.13 16.65 -44.61
CA ILE A 1165 11.71 15.53 -45.38
C ILE A 1165 12.77 16.06 -46.36
N VAL A 1166 12.45 17.11 -47.11
CA VAL A 1166 13.36 17.74 -48.07
C VAL A 1166 14.59 18.35 -47.38
N LYS A 1167 14.42 19.02 -46.23
CA LYS A 1167 15.55 19.55 -45.44
C LYS A 1167 16.47 18.44 -44.92
N GLU A 1168 15.90 17.35 -44.43
CA GLU A 1168 16.67 16.20 -43.93
C GLU A 1168 17.49 15.56 -45.06
N VAL A 1169 16.90 15.36 -46.24
CA VAL A 1169 17.60 14.86 -47.43
C VAL A 1169 18.70 15.82 -47.89
N LEU A 1170 18.43 17.12 -47.99
CA LEU A 1170 19.41 18.12 -48.44
C LEU A 1170 20.54 18.39 -47.41
N SER A 1171 20.33 18.06 -46.14
CA SER A 1171 21.33 18.23 -45.07
C SER A 1171 22.38 17.12 -45.02
N LYS A 1172 22.15 16.00 -45.72
CA LYS A 1172 23.13 14.91 -45.81
C LYS A 1172 24.37 15.37 -46.58
N ARG A 1173 25.55 14.97 -46.11
CA ARG A 1173 26.82 15.33 -46.75
C ARG A 1173 26.87 14.74 -48.16
N ARG A 1174 27.23 15.59 -49.13
CA ARG A 1174 27.44 15.17 -50.53
C ARG A 1174 28.54 14.13 -50.61
N ASP A 1175 28.32 13.13 -51.45
CA ASP A 1175 29.34 12.15 -51.81
C ASP A 1175 30.55 12.87 -52.44
N LYS A 1176 31.76 12.60 -51.93
CA LYS A 1176 32.98 13.31 -52.38
C LYS A 1176 33.44 12.88 -53.78
N ALA A 1177 33.05 11.70 -54.25
CA ALA A 1177 33.44 11.16 -55.56
C ALA A 1177 32.46 11.59 -56.67
N THR A 1178 31.16 11.71 -56.40
CA THR A 1178 30.16 12.06 -57.43
C THR A 1178 29.49 13.43 -57.25
N GLY A 1179 29.64 14.06 -56.08
CA GLY A 1179 28.99 15.33 -55.75
C GLY A 1179 27.47 15.23 -55.51
N GLY A 1180 26.90 14.03 -55.58
CA GLY A 1180 25.48 13.74 -55.39
C GLY A 1180 25.07 13.54 -53.93
N ILE A 1181 23.76 13.50 -53.68
CA ILE A 1181 23.16 13.17 -52.38
C ILE A 1181 22.36 11.87 -52.56
N ASP A 1182 22.65 10.84 -51.75
CA ASP A 1182 21.99 9.52 -51.78
C ASP A 1182 21.83 8.94 -53.21
N GLY A 1183 22.87 9.05 -54.03
CA GLY A 1183 22.90 8.49 -55.40
C GLY A 1183 22.30 9.38 -56.49
N CYS A 1184 21.68 10.52 -56.15
CA CYS A 1184 21.25 11.52 -57.13
C CYS A 1184 22.39 12.50 -57.45
N ASN A 1185 22.94 12.38 -58.66
CA ASN A 1185 24.06 13.21 -59.12
C ASN A 1185 23.59 14.55 -59.74
N PRO A 1186 24.40 15.62 -59.66
CA PRO A 1186 24.11 16.87 -60.36
C PRO A 1186 24.01 16.61 -61.87
N LYS A 1187 23.01 17.19 -62.53
CA LYS A 1187 22.93 17.15 -63.98
C LYS A 1187 24.14 17.87 -64.56
N LYS A 1188 24.94 17.18 -65.37
CA LYS A 1188 26.01 17.80 -66.14
C LYS A 1188 25.39 18.84 -67.07
N ARG A 1189 25.96 20.04 -67.08
CA ARG A 1189 25.59 21.10 -68.02
C ARG A 1189 26.17 20.79 -69.39
#